data_AF-A0A061B4U1-F1
#
_entry.id   AF-A0A061B4U1-F1
#
_cell.length_a   1.000
_cell.length_b   1.000
_cell.length_c   1.000
_cell.angle_alpha   90.00
_cell.angle_beta   90.00
_cell.angle_gamma   90.00
#
_symmetry.space_group_name_H-M   'P 1'
#
loop_
_entity.id
_entity.type
_entity.pdbx_description
1 polymer ?
#
loop_
_entity_poly.entity_id
_entity_poly.type
_entity_poly.pdbx_seq_one_letter_code
_entity_poly.pdbx_strand_id
1 'polypeptide(L)'
;MPPKKKSAAIARPPLPVPNATHPCASLIPSVLDPASLIERPHPASYHAFLTSPYYPIASPSSEPPTKKRKKDSSEPKLPPALDSAIEAAVVQKKLLAWFDGVKEKRGMPWRKEVDPKTLSQKDRTQRGYEVWVSEIMLQQTQVATVIPYWKKWMEKFPTVKALAKADIEEVNEVWKGLGYYSRAKRLLDGAKTVMEKHDGILPETAEGLLDIDGIGPYSAGSISSIAFAQRSPMVDGNVTRVLSRLTAFHAPAAAKATTSYIWALADVLVPPQPKKKKASSDGDDRSTLDVGGLNKPGAWNQALMELGATVCTPKNPNCAECPLNDECLAYAEARYVAHRPAADGSAAAAPDIEDLCTLCAPLPYEEASEARRHGVEVYPMAKEKTKKRDEETAVCVLEWVPSGTDEKSDEGRKVLLIKRPEKGLLAGLYEFPAVDLPASTAPSTPKARSKYLDKLLHTLLDISSSTTFSPSSPEDADSSDLRIMSRSTLPPVTHVYSHMNRTYHSERLVISSPSFPSLRKASPASPAKKDDLVQSLPGRGKWVDAADVEGENVGGAVGKVWEERQLQAKGLASKNGAKAKGKAKAGEGAKTAKVEKRQGSLAGFFVKKEEKRVKETVEVDDELIVVEEKHEVKVGTNGGKAEAVVEQQSKIYKKRRIAPASDDEDE
;
A
#
# COMPACT_ATOMS: atom_id res chain seq x y z
N MET A 1 -30.56 25.39 57.74
CA MET A 1 -31.23 24.92 56.51
C MET A 1 -31.08 25.97 55.42
N PRO A 2 -30.90 25.62 54.13
CA PRO A 2 -30.83 24.30 53.52
C PRO A 2 -29.43 23.93 52.95
N PRO A 3 -29.22 22.65 52.59
CA PRO A 3 -27.94 22.08 52.18
C PRO A 3 -27.65 22.25 50.68
N LYS A 4 -26.35 22.25 50.35
CA LYS A 4 -25.82 22.28 48.97
C LYS A 4 -26.37 21.10 48.15
N LYS A 5 -27.03 21.41 47.03
CA LYS A 5 -27.37 20.43 45.99
C LYS A 5 -26.09 19.77 45.48
N LYS A 6 -25.95 18.46 45.72
CA LYS A 6 -25.00 17.62 44.99
C LYS A 6 -25.42 17.64 43.52
N SER A 7 -24.47 17.94 42.63
CA SER A 7 -24.64 17.67 41.21
C SER A 7 -24.91 16.17 41.05
N ALA A 8 -26.03 15.83 40.41
CA ALA A 8 -26.27 14.46 40.00
C ALA A 8 -25.19 14.11 38.97
N ALA A 9 -24.26 13.24 39.37
CA ALA A 9 -23.44 12.54 38.39
C ALA A 9 -24.41 11.81 37.46
N ILE A 10 -24.38 12.18 36.17
CA ILE A 10 -25.06 11.44 35.12
C ILE A 10 -24.47 10.03 35.19
N ALA A 11 -25.23 9.10 35.75
CA ALA A 11 -24.86 7.70 35.79
C ALA A 11 -24.73 7.24 34.33
N ARG A 12 -23.51 6.91 33.90
CA ARG A 12 -23.30 6.23 32.63
C ARG A 12 -24.12 4.93 32.68
N PRO A 13 -24.90 4.60 31.63
CA PRO A 13 -25.63 3.35 31.60
C PRO A 13 -24.67 2.17 31.82
N PRO A 14 -25.11 1.09 32.49
CA PRO A 14 -24.29 -0.11 32.65
C PRO A 14 -23.84 -0.60 31.28
N LEU A 15 -22.56 -1.02 31.17
CA LEU A 15 -22.02 -1.59 29.95
C LEU A 15 -22.87 -2.82 29.56
N PRO A 16 -23.41 -2.90 28.33
CA PRO A 16 -24.15 -4.07 27.89
C PRO A 16 -23.25 -5.31 27.93
N VAL A 17 -23.82 -6.45 28.31
CA VAL A 17 -23.11 -7.74 28.25
C VAL A 17 -22.88 -8.07 26.78
N PRO A 18 -21.66 -8.43 26.34
CA PRO A 18 -21.47 -8.92 24.98
C PRO A 18 -22.29 -10.20 24.78
N ASN A 19 -23.23 -10.10 23.84
CA ASN A 19 -23.68 -11.19 22.99
C ASN A 19 -24.65 -12.23 23.60
N ALA A 20 -25.90 -12.22 23.12
CA ALA A 20 -26.73 -13.42 23.04
C ALA A 20 -26.94 -13.89 21.57
N THR A 21 -26.50 -13.10 20.57
CA THR A 21 -26.58 -13.39 19.13
C THR A 21 -25.55 -12.53 18.36
N HIS A 22 -24.46 -13.11 17.82
CA HIS A 22 -23.44 -12.32 17.15
C HIS A 22 -24.02 -11.75 15.83
N PRO A 23 -23.81 -10.46 15.49
CA PRO A 23 -24.36 -9.87 14.27
C PRO A 23 -24.01 -10.63 12.98
N CYS A 24 -22.83 -11.27 12.86
CA CYS A 24 -22.52 -12.06 11.68
C CYS A 24 -23.51 -13.21 11.46
N ALA A 25 -23.97 -13.88 12.52
CA ALA A 25 -24.85 -15.05 12.42
C ALA A 25 -26.28 -14.71 11.96
N SER A 26 -26.83 -13.61 12.46
CA SER A 26 -28.19 -13.14 12.13
C SER A 26 -28.26 -12.40 10.79
N LEU A 27 -27.13 -11.88 10.29
CA LEU A 27 -27.04 -11.15 9.03
C LEU A 27 -26.82 -12.07 7.82
N ILE A 28 -26.19 -13.23 7.97
CA ILE A 28 -25.83 -14.11 6.84
C ILE A 28 -27.06 -14.54 6.01
N PRO A 29 -28.16 -15.07 6.59
CA PRO A 29 -29.29 -15.54 5.79
C PRO A 29 -29.96 -14.40 5.01
N SER A 30 -30.07 -13.20 5.60
CA SER A 30 -30.75 -12.04 4.99
C SER A 30 -29.87 -11.29 3.98
N VAL A 31 -28.56 -11.27 4.21
CA VAL A 31 -27.55 -10.73 3.28
C VAL A 31 -27.35 -11.63 2.05
N LEU A 32 -27.49 -12.94 2.23
CA LEU A 32 -27.36 -13.95 1.16
C LEU A 32 -28.70 -14.38 0.55
N ASP A 33 -29.84 -13.88 1.06
CA ASP A 33 -31.18 -14.23 0.56
C ASP A 33 -31.40 -13.72 -0.88
N PRO A 34 -31.61 -14.60 -1.86
CA PRO A 34 -31.94 -14.21 -3.24
C PRO A 34 -33.18 -13.31 -3.33
N ALA A 35 -34.14 -13.41 -2.41
CA ALA A 35 -35.35 -12.59 -2.38
C ALA A 35 -35.07 -11.13 -1.97
N SER A 36 -34.12 -10.89 -1.05
CA SER A 36 -33.68 -9.54 -0.65
C SER A 36 -32.81 -8.84 -1.71
N LEU A 37 -32.46 -9.57 -2.76
CA LEU A 37 -31.67 -9.13 -3.91
C LEU A 37 -32.52 -8.81 -5.15
N ILE A 38 -33.84 -9.07 -5.14
CA ILE A 38 -34.76 -8.83 -6.29
C ILE A 38 -35.33 -7.39 -6.32
N GLU A 39 -35.37 -6.68 -5.18
CA GLU A 39 -35.94 -5.32 -5.07
C GLU A 39 -34.89 -4.20 -4.96
N ARG A 40 -33.60 -4.54 -5.11
CA ARG A 40 -32.52 -3.55 -5.19
C ARG A 40 -32.53 -2.93 -6.61
N PRO A 41 -32.32 -1.62 -6.79
CA PRO A 41 -32.16 -1.02 -8.11
C PRO A 41 -30.78 -1.39 -8.68
N HIS A 42 -30.51 -2.68 -8.87
CA HIS A 42 -29.28 -3.19 -9.48
C HIS A 42 -29.61 -4.38 -10.40
N PRO A 43 -29.00 -4.50 -11.59
CA PRO A 43 -29.36 -5.52 -12.58
C PRO A 43 -28.86 -6.92 -12.19
N ALA A 44 -29.47 -7.94 -12.79
CA ALA A 44 -29.26 -9.37 -12.58
C ALA A 44 -27.80 -9.90 -12.76
N SER A 45 -26.80 -9.07 -13.03
CA SER A 45 -25.39 -9.44 -13.21
C SER A 45 -24.58 -9.52 -11.90
N TYR A 46 -25.00 -8.89 -10.80
CA TYR A 46 -24.38 -9.12 -9.48
C TYR A 46 -24.75 -10.50 -8.92
N HIS A 47 -25.98 -10.96 -9.22
CA HIS A 47 -26.38 -12.36 -9.03
C HIS A 47 -25.48 -13.31 -9.82
N ALA A 48 -25.11 -12.95 -11.05
CA ALA A 48 -24.19 -13.74 -11.88
C ALA A 48 -22.77 -13.87 -11.29
N PHE A 49 -22.32 -12.97 -10.42
CA PHE A 49 -21.05 -13.09 -9.70
C PHE A 49 -21.13 -14.09 -8.53
N LEU A 50 -22.29 -14.15 -7.86
CA LEU A 50 -22.59 -15.14 -6.81
C LEU A 50 -22.96 -16.52 -7.37
N THR A 51 -23.42 -16.59 -8.63
CA THR A 51 -23.85 -17.83 -9.32
C THR A 51 -22.96 -18.24 -10.51
N SER A 52 -21.77 -17.65 -10.67
CA SER A 52 -20.85 -17.91 -11.79
C SER A 52 -20.35 -19.38 -11.80
N PRO A 53 -20.17 -20.05 -12.96
CA PRO A 53 -19.71 -21.44 -13.07
C PRO A 53 -18.27 -21.69 -12.56
N TYR A 54 -17.56 -20.67 -12.07
CA TYR A 54 -16.33 -20.82 -11.28
C TYR A 54 -16.59 -21.02 -9.78
N TYR A 55 -17.86 -21.20 -9.38
CA TYR A 55 -18.34 -21.50 -8.04
C TYR A 55 -19.08 -22.85 -8.08
N PRO A 56 -18.58 -23.93 -7.46
CA PRO A 56 -19.35 -25.16 -7.36
C PRO A 56 -20.39 -24.98 -6.25
N ILE A 57 -21.66 -24.84 -6.64
CA ILE A 57 -22.81 -25.00 -5.73
C ILE A 57 -23.34 -26.41 -5.94
N ALA A 58 -23.56 -27.15 -4.85
CA ALA A 58 -24.29 -28.40 -4.88
C ALA A 58 -25.75 -28.12 -5.28
N SER A 59 -26.24 -28.82 -6.31
CA SER A 59 -27.55 -28.62 -6.94
C SER A 59 -28.71 -28.57 -5.94
N PRO A 60 -29.65 -27.61 -6.07
CA PRO A 60 -30.99 -27.76 -5.52
C PRO A 60 -31.92 -28.40 -6.55
N SER A 61 -32.55 -29.49 -6.14
CA SER A 61 -33.63 -30.16 -6.87
C SER A 61 -34.96 -29.44 -6.68
N SER A 62 -35.73 -29.39 -7.77
CA SER A 62 -37.20 -29.25 -7.89
C SER A 62 -37.85 -27.85 -7.94
N GLU A 63 -38.93 -27.83 -8.71
CA GLU A 63 -39.55 -26.77 -9.54
C GLU A 63 -40.21 -25.56 -8.84
N PRO A 64 -40.50 -24.46 -9.58
CA PRO A 64 -41.06 -23.23 -9.01
C PRO A 64 -42.60 -23.22 -9.02
N PRO A 65 -43.28 -22.74 -7.96
CA PRO A 65 -44.72 -22.50 -8.05
C PRO A 65 -45.01 -21.13 -8.66
N THR A 66 -45.87 -21.17 -9.68
CA THR A 66 -46.53 -20.02 -10.29
C THR A 66 -47.58 -19.42 -9.36
N LYS A 67 -47.55 -18.09 -9.10
CA LYS A 67 -48.76 -17.26 -8.91
C LYS A 67 -48.46 -15.75 -8.92
N LYS A 68 -49.45 -15.01 -9.43
CA LYS A 68 -49.43 -13.62 -9.90
C LYS A 68 -49.05 -12.58 -8.83
N ARG A 69 -48.21 -11.62 -9.22
CA ARG A 69 -47.66 -10.51 -8.42
C ARG A 69 -48.69 -9.38 -8.29
N LYS A 70 -49.08 -9.04 -7.05
CA LYS A 70 -49.79 -7.79 -6.71
C LYS A 70 -48.75 -6.73 -6.38
N LYS A 71 -48.95 -5.52 -6.92
CA LYS A 71 -48.07 -4.35 -6.78
C LYS A 71 -48.17 -3.81 -5.35
N ASP A 72 -47.08 -3.80 -4.60
CA ASP A 72 -46.99 -3.12 -3.32
C ASP A 72 -45.77 -2.20 -3.26
N SER A 73 -45.94 -1.08 -2.56
CA SER A 73 -45.15 0.14 -2.61
C SER A 73 -44.32 0.32 -1.34
N SER A 74 -43.33 -0.55 -1.12
CA SER A 74 -42.41 -0.42 0.00
C SER A 74 -40.97 -0.35 -0.48
N GLU A 75 -40.33 0.78 -0.24
CA GLU A 75 -38.88 0.99 -0.33
C GLU A 75 -38.15 -0.07 0.54
N PRO A 76 -37.03 -0.65 0.08
CA PRO A 76 -36.44 -1.83 0.72
C PRO A 76 -35.86 -1.47 2.09
N LYS A 77 -36.36 -2.15 3.13
CA LYS A 77 -35.87 -2.02 4.51
C LYS A 77 -34.67 -2.95 4.75
N LEU A 78 -33.74 -2.47 5.57
CA LEU A 78 -32.60 -3.23 6.08
C LEU A 78 -33.06 -4.51 6.79
N PRO A 79 -32.23 -5.58 6.85
CA PRO A 79 -32.53 -6.73 7.68
C PRO A 79 -32.68 -6.30 9.16
N PRO A 80 -33.72 -6.75 9.88
CA PRO A 80 -34.01 -6.34 11.25
C PRO A 80 -32.87 -6.51 12.27
N ALA A 81 -31.85 -7.33 11.95
CA ALA A 81 -30.72 -7.62 12.84
C ALA A 81 -29.60 -6.55 12.81
N LEU A 82 -29.47 -5.78 11.72
CA LEU A 82 -28.55 -4.63 11.68
C LEU A 82 -29.15 -3.48 12.50
N ASP A 83 -30.47 -3.28 12.39
CA ASP A 83 -31.24 -2.29 13.16
C ASP A 83 -31.12 -2.47 14.69
N SER A 84 -30.91 -3.69 15.19
CA SER A 84 -30.80 -3.93 16.65
C SER A 84 -29.39 -3.76 17.22
N ALA A 85 -28.32 -3.85 16.42
CA ALA A 85 -26.93 -3.83 16.90
C ALA A 85 -26.14 -2.59 16.46
N ILE A 86 -26.34 -2.12 15.23
CA ILE A 86 -25.68 -0.93 14.66
C ILE A 86 -26.68 -0.19 13.78
N GLU A 87 -27.16 0.95 14.25
CA GLU A 87 -28.12 1.76 13.50
C GLU A 87 -27.40 2.49 12.35
N ALA A 88 -27.60 2.04 11.10
CA ALA A 88 -26.86 2.51 9.94
C ALA A 88 -26.96 4.04 9.75
N ALA A 89 -28.13 4.63 10.00
CA ALA A 89 -28.33 6.07 9.89
C ALA A 89 -27.49 6.87 10.90
N VAL A 90 -27.30 6.36 12.12
CA VAL A 90 -26.47 7.00 13.15
C VAL A 90 -25.00 6.95 12.74
N VAL A 91 -24.52 5.78 12.30
CA VAL A 91 -23.14 5.62 11.82
C VAL A 91 -22.87 6.52 10.62
N GLN A 92 -23.78 6.55 9.65
CA GLN A 92 -23.72 7.44 8.48
C GLN A 92 -23.61 8.90 8.89
N LYS A 93 -24.50 9.37 9.78
CA LYS A 93 -24.49 10.76 10.24
C LYS A 93 -23.21 11.13 10.97
N LYS A 94 -22.79 10.33 11.95
CA LYS A 94 -21.58 10.60 12.76
C LYS A 94 -20.32 10.59 11.90
N LEU A 95 -20.17 9.61 11.01
CA LEU A 95 -18.98 9.50 10.15
C LEU A 95 -18.92 10.65 9.13
N LEU A 96 -20.04 10.97 8.48
CA LEU A 96 -20.10 12.07 7.51
C LEU A 96 -19.85 13.43 8.17
N ALA A 97 -20.44 13.68 9.34
CA ALA A 97 -20.21 14.92 10.10
C ALA A 97 -18.73 15.11 10.47
N TRP A 98 -18.08 14.03 10.92
CA TRP A 98 -16.64 14.05 11.18
C TRP A 98 -15.84 14.29 9.90
N PHE A 99 -16.21 13.62 8.80
CA PHE A 99 -15.50 13.74 7.52
C PHE A 99 -15.57 15.14 6.95
N ASP A 100 -16.71 15.83 7.04
CA ASP A 100 -16.86 17.22 6.62
C ASP A 100 -15.84 18.14 7.33
N GLY A 101 -15.52 17.85 8.59
CA GLY A 101 -14.50 18.59 9.36
C GLY A 101 -13.04 18.23 9.05
N VAL A 102 -12.77 17.14 8.30
CA VAL A 102 -11.39 16.66 8.04
C VAL A 102 -11.05 16.45 6.57
N LYS A 103 -12.02 16.47 5.66
CA LYS A 103 -11.86 16.08 4.24
C LYS A 103 -10.74 16.83 3.51
N GLU A 104 -10.52 18.10 3.86
CA GLU A 104 -9.50 18.99 3.27
C GLU A 104 -8.12 18.94 3.96
N LYS A 105 -8.01 18.39 5.18
CA LYS A 105 -6.79 18.51 6.02
C LYS A 105 -5.53 17.95 5.37
N ARG A 106 -5.67 17.00 4.45
CA ARG A 106 -4.55 16.32 3.77
C ARG A 106 -4.22 16.88 2.40
N GLY A 107 -4.97 17.89 1.93
CA GLY A 107 -4.68 18.59 0.67
C GLY A 107 -4.62 17.68 -0.55
N MET A 108 -5.51 16.67 -0.63
CA MET A 108 -5.54 15.73 -1.75
C MET A 108 -6.19 16.38 -2.98
N PRO A 109 -5.45 16.66 -4.07
CA PRO A 109 -5.96 17.44 -5.21
C PRO A 109 -7.09 16.75 -6.00
N TRP A 110 -7.22 15.43 -5.85
CA TRP A 110 -8.29 14.63 -6.45
C TRP A 110 -9.58 14.60 -5.60
N ARG A 111 -9.60 15.20 -4.39
CA ARG A 111 -10.81 15.39 -3.59
C ARG A 111 -11.42 16.74 -3.93
N LYS A 112 -12.37 16.74 -4.86
CA LYS A 112 -13.12 17.93 -5.26
C LYS A 112 -14.57 17.78 -4.83
N GLU A 113 -15.13 18.82 -4.22
CA GLU A 113 -16.56 18.88 -3.90
C GLU A 113 -17.32 19.34 -5.14
N VAL A 114 -17.99 18.38 -5.79
CA VAL A 114 -18.74 18.61 -7.03
C VAL A 114 -20.04 17.82 -6.95
N ASP A 115 -21.16 18.42 -7.36
CA ASP A 115 -22.40 17.69 -7.59
C ASP A 115 -22.33 17.00 -8.97
N PRO A 116 -22.29 15.66 -9.04
CA PRO A 116 -22.23 14.97 -10.33
C PRO A 116 -23.42 15.30 -11.25
N LYS A 117 -24.57 15.73 -10.69
CA LYS A 117 -25.78 16.06 -11.45
C LYS A 117 -25.67 17.38 -12.21
N THR A 118 -24.77 18.28 -11.82
CA THR A 118 -24.57 19.57 -12.50
C THR A 118 -23.55 19.49 -13.64
N LEU A 119 -22.78 18.40 -13.70
CA LEU A 119 -21.76 18.19 -14.70
C LEU A 119 -22.33 17.71 -16.03
N SER A 120 -21.68 18.08 -17.14
CA SER A 120 -21.91 17.44 -18.44
C SER A 120 -21.38 16.00 -18.44
N GLN A 121 -21.78 15.17 -19.41
CA GLN A 121 -21.23 13.80 -19.55
C GLN A 121 -19.69 13.79 -19.69
N LYS A 122 -19.16 14.81 -20.38
CA LYS A 122 -17.72 14.98 -20.58
C LYS A 122 -17.02 15.33 -19.27
N ASP A 123 -17.59 16.24 -18.48
CA ASP A 123 -17.00 16.64 -17.20
C ASP A 123 -17.12 15.53 -16.15
N ARG A 124 -18.21 14.75 -16.19
CA ARG A 124 -18.32 13.51 -15.40
C ARG A 124 -17.23 12.53 -15.78
N THR A 125 -17.03 12.27 -17.07
CA THR A 125 -15.94 11.41 -17.55
C THR A 125 -14.58 11.91 -17.07
N GLN A 126 -14.34 13.22 -17.16
CA GLN A 126 -13.11 13.82 -16.66
C GLN A 126 -12.94 13.61 -15.15
N ARG A 127 -14.01 13.81 -14.37
CA ARG A 127 -14.00 13.56 -12.93
C ARG A 127 -13.73 12.09 -12.61
N GLY A 128 -14.34 11.16 -13.35
CA GLY A 128 -14.11 9.72 -13.24
C GLY A 128 -12.65 9.36 -13.51
N TYR A 129 -12.03 9.95 -14.54
CA TYR A 129 -10.62 9.77 -14.86
C TYR A 129 -9.70 10.27 -13.74
N GLU A 130 -9.95 11.46 -13.19
CA GLU A 130 -9.18 12.02 -12.07
C GLU A 130 -9.18 11.10 -10.84
N VAL A 131 -10.36 10.59 -10.48
CA VAL A 131 -10.54 9.63 -9.38
C VAL A 131 -9.82 8.33 -9.70
N TRP A 132 -10.03 7.78 -10.91
CA TRP A 132 -9.42 6.52 -11.31
C TRP A 132 -7.90 6.54 -11.19
N VAL A 133 -7.25 7.59 -11.70
CA VAL A 133 -5.80 7.76 -11.59
C VAL A 133 -5.35 7.80 -10.13
N SER A 134 -6.03 8.59 -9.27
CA SER A 134 -5.66 8.65 -7.85
C SER A 134 -5.80 7.31 -7.14
N GLU A 135 -6.89 6.59 -7.40
CA GLU A 135 -7.17 5.30 -6.75
C GLU A 135 -6.13 4.24 -7.14
N ILE A 136 -5.68 4.23 -8.40
CA ILE A 136 -4.61 3.31 -8.82
C ILE A 136 -3.25 3.70 -8.22
N MET A 137 -2.92 5.00 -8.17
CA MET A 137 -1.68 5.46 -7.55
C MET A 137 -1.61 5.13 -6.05
N LEU A 138 -2.74 5.25 -5.33
CA LEU A 138 -2.83 5.01 -3.89
C LEU A 138 -2.73 3.53 -3.48
N GLN A 139 -2.82 2.60 -4.43
CA GLN A 139 -2.63 1.17 -4.13
C GLN A 139 -1.24 0.92 -3.53
N GLN A 140 -1.20 0.59 -2.23
CA GLN A 140 0.04 0.34 -1.49
C GLN A 140 1.04 1.52 -1.50
N THR A 141 0.58 2.75 -1.73
CA THR A 141 1.42 3.96 -1.75
C THR A 141 0.80 5.03 -0.86
N GLN A 142 1.63 5.76 -0.11
CA GLN A 142 1.16 6.78 0.83
C GLN A 142 0.69 8.05 0.11
N VAL A 143 -0.34 8.72 0.64
CA VAL A 143 -0.91 9.95 0.03
C VAL A 143 0.14 11.04 -0.20
N ALA A 144 1.00 11.31 0.77
CA ALA A 144 2.04 12.34 0.65
C ALA A 144 2.99 12.08 -0.54
N THR A 145 3.26 10.81 -0.83
CA THR A 145 4.03 10.40 -2.00
C THR A 145 3.24 10.57 -3.28
N VAL A 146 1.94 10.25 -3.29
CA VAL A 146 1.10 10.30 -4.51
C VAL A 146 0.81 11.73 -4.98
N ILE A 147 0.65 12.70 -4.08
CA ILE A 147 0.29 14.10 -4.45
C ILE A 147 1.16 14.67 -5.59
N PRO A 148 2.51 14.70 -5.52
CA PRO A 148 3.33 15.24 -6.60
C PRO A 148 3.23 14.41 -7.90
N TYR A 149 3.12 13.08 -7.80
CA TYR A 149 2.99 12.21 -8.98
C TYR A 149 1.67 12.42 -9.70
N TRP A 150 0.56 12.56 -8.95
CA TRP A 150 -0.75 12.82 -9.53
C TRP A 150 -0.76 14.17 -10.26
N LYS A 151 -0.14 15.21 -9.69
CA LYS A 151 -0.03 16.52 -10.36
C LYS A 151 0.73 16.42 -11.69
N LYS A 152 1.94 15.84 -11.68
CA LYS A 152 2.75 15.61 -12.89
C LYS A 152 2.00 14.76 -13.92
N TRP A 153 1.27 13.75 -13.46
CA TRP A 153 0.46 12.89 -14.32
C TRP A 153 -0.68 13.67 -14.98
N MET A 154 -1.42 14.48 -14.23
CA MET A 154 -2.52 15.27 -14.78
C MET A 154 -2.04 16.39 -15.69
N GLU A 155 -0.81 16.88 -15.53
CA GLU A 155 -0.19 17.82 -16.47
C GLU A 155 0.15 17.15 -17.81
N LYS A 156 0.78 15.96 -17.79
CA LYS A 156 1.18 15.24 -19.01
C LYS A 156 0.01 14.52 -19.69
N PHE A 157 -0.88 13.90 -18.92
CA PHE A 157 -2.03 13.11 -19.38
C PHE A 157 -3.32 13.65 -18.75
N PRO A 158 -3.79 14.84 -19.18
CA PRO A 158 -4.90 15.53 -18.52
C PRO A 158 -6.25 14.83 -18.68
N THR A 159 -6.43 13.99 -19.69
CA THR A 159 -7.70 13.31 -19.99
C THR A 159 -7.45 11.83 -20.30
N VAL A 160 -8.49 11.00 -20.18
CA VAL A 160 -8.44 9.59 -20.59
C VAL A 160 -8.00 9.42 -22.05
N LYS A 161 -8.44 10.33 -22.94
CA LYS A 161 -8.04 10.36 -24.36
C LYS A 161 -6.55 10.68 -24.54
N ALA A 162 -5.99 11.58 -23.71
CA ALA A 162 -4.57 11.89 -23.77
C ALA A 162 -3.72 10.68 -23.32
N LEU A 163 -4.13 10.02 -22.24
CA LEU A 163 -3.48 8.79 -21.77
C LEU A 163 -3.55 7.68 -22.82
N ALA A 164 -4.72 7.44 -23.43
CA ALA A 164 -4.90 6.38 -24.42
C ALA A 164 -4.00 6.53 -25.67
N LYS A 165 -3.59 7.76 -26.00
CA LYS A 165 -2.68 8.06 -27.12
C LYS A 165 -1.20 7.87 -26.78
N ALA A 166 -0.86 7.78 -25.50
CA ALA A 166 0.52 7.64 -25.06
C ALA A 166 1.04 6.23 -25.36
N ASP A 167 2.37 6.11 -25.48
CA ASP A 167 3.04 4.83 -25.43
C ASP A 167 3.40 4.43 -23.98
N ILE A 168 3.87 3.19 -23.82
CA ILE A 168 4.17 2.66 -22.48
C ILE A 168 5.45 3.27 -21.90
N GLU A 169 6.37 3.71 -22.75
CA GLU A 169 7.60 4.40 -22.39
C GLU A 169 7.31 5.77 -21.74
N GLU A 170 6.48 6.61 -22.37
CA GLU A 170 6.02 7.89 -21.84
C GLU A 170 5.28 7.72 -20.51
N VAL A 171 4.41 6.71 -20.42
CA VAL A 171 3.66 6.40 -19.19
C VAL A 171 4.59 6.00 -18.05
N ASN A 172 5.56 5.12 -18.34
CA ASN A 172 6.52 4.67 -17.34
C ASN A 172 7.44 5.80 -16.88
N GLU A 173 7.79 6.75 -17.74
CA GLU A 173 8.62 7.89 -17.39
C GLU A 173 7.95 8.81 -16.37
N VAL A 174 6.63 9.02 -16.49
CA VAL A 174 5.87 9.78 -15.48
C VAL A 174 5.65 8.96 -14.21
N TRP A 175 5.56 7.63 -14.31
CA TRP A 175 5.38 6.72 -13.18
C TRP A 175 6.67 6.37 -12.44
N LYS A 176 7.83 6.73 -13.00
CA LYS A 176 9.17 6.36 -12.52
C LYS A 176 9.34 6.73 -11.05
N GLY A 177 9.63 5.72 -10.22
CA GLY A 177 9.81 5.87 -8.77
C GLY A 177 8.59 5.56 -7.90
N LEU A 178 7.37 5.46 -8.48
CA LEU A 178 6.16 5.12 -7.72
C LEU A 178 6.02 3.60 -7.43
N GLY A 179 6.78 2.78 -8.16
CA GLY A 179 6.78 1.32 -8.03
C GLY A 179 5.53 0.65 -8.60
N TYR A 180 5.55 -0.69 -8.70
CA TYR A 180 4.47 -1.50 -9.27
C TYR A 180 4.00 -1.00 -10.65
N TYR A 181 4.93 -0.91 -11.62
CA TYR A 181 4.70 -0.38 -12.98
C TYR A 181 3.56 -1.07 -13.76
N SER A 182 3.19 -2.29 -13.39
CA SER A 182 2.01 -2.95 -13.95
C SER A 182 0.71 -2.17 -13.71
N ARG A 183 0.65 -1.32 -12.68
CA ARG A 183 -0.46 -0.38 -12.44
C ARG A 183 -0.55 0.68 -13.52
N ALA A 184 0.58 1.28 -13.89
CA ALA A 184 0.65 2.29 -14.95
C ALA A 184 0.24 1.70 -16.30
N LYS A 185 0.75 0.50 -16.61
CA LYS A 185 0.36 -0.24 -17.81
C LYS A 185 -1.14 -0.52 -17.84
N ARG A 186 -1.73 -0.97 -16.73
CA ARG A 186 -3.18 -1.22 -16.62
C ARG A 186 -4.01 0.04 -16.81
N LEU A 187 -3.57 1.19 -16.30
CA LEU A 187 -4.21 2.48 -16.58
C LEU A 187 -4.20 2.80 -18.08
N LEU A 188 -3.07 2.58 -18.76
CA LEU A 188 -2.96 2.78 -20.20
C LEU A 188 -3.86 1.82 -20.99
N ASP A 189 -3.81 0.52 -20.68
CA ASP A 189 -4.66 -0.50 -21.32
C ASP A 189 -6.15 -0.19 -21.11
N GLY A 190 -6.54 0.21 -19.90
CA GLY A 190 -7.90 0.62 -19.60
C GLY A 190 -8.30 1.89 -20.34
N ALA A 191 -7.42 2.90 -20.44
CA ALA A 191 -7.72 4.13 -21.16
C ALA A 191 -7.96 3.85 -22.65
N LYS A 192 -7.21 2.92 -23.25
CA LYS A 192 -7.45 2.43 -24.60
C LYS A 192 -8.80 1.73 -24.71
N THR A 193 -9.14 0.87 -23.75
CA THR A 193 -10.46 0.22 -23.68
C THR A 193 -11.60 1.23 -23.64
N VAL A 194 -11.48 2.32 -22.87
CA VAL A 194 -12.49 3.40 -22.82
C VAL A 194 -12.65 4.07 -24.18
N MET A 195 -11.57 4.31 -24.91
CA MET A 195 -11.63 4.90 -26.24
C MET A 195 -12.21 3.94 -27.29
N GLU A 196 -11.90 2.64 -27.21
CA GLU A 196 -12.27 1.64 -28.21
C GLU A 196 -13.69 1.09 -28.02
N LYS A 197 -14.11 0.84 -26.77
CA LYS A 197 -15.37 0.15 -26.44
C LYS A 197 -16.46 1.06 -25.87
N HIS A 198 -16.09 2.25 -25.41
CA HIS A 198 -17.01 3.15 -24.72
C HIS A 198 -16.99 4.58 -25.31
N ASP A 199 -16.49 4.75 -26.53
CA ASP A 199 -16.46 6.03 -27.27
C ASP A 199 -15.83 7.20 -26.48
N GLY A 200 -14.86 6.90 -25.61
CA GLY A 200 -14.21 7.89 -24.77
C GLY A 200 -15.03 8.36 -23.56
N ILE A 201 -16.16 7.71 -23.25
CA ILE A 201 -17.02 7.99 -22.11
C ILE A 201 -16.80 6.91 -21.05
N LEU A 202 -16.53 7.32 -19.81
CA LEU A 202 -16.45 6.36 -18.71
C LEU A 202 -17.86 5.89 -18.31
N PRO A 203 -18.11 4.58 -18.20
CA PRO A 203 -19.33 4.05 -17.62
C PRO A 203 -19.54 4.60 -16.21
N GLU A 204 -20.78 4.95 -15.87
CA GLU A 204 -21.07 5.57 -14.58
C GLU A 204 -21.38 4.56 -13.47
N THR A 205 -21.70 3.32 -13.85
CA THR A 205 -22.04 2.26 -12.91
C THR A 205 -20.81 1.42 -12.56
N ALA A 206 -20.77 0.88 -11.34
CA ALA A 206 -19.69 -0.03 -10.94
C ALA A 206 -19.59 -1.23 -11.90
N GLU A 207 -20.73 -1.74 -12.38
CA GLU A 207 -20.78 -2.87 -13.31
C GLU A 207 -20.15 -2.53 -14.66
N GLY A 208 -20.49 -1.38 -15.25
CA GLY A 208 -19.90 -0.97 -16.53
C GLY A 208 -18.42 -0.66 -16.40
N LEU A 209 -17.99 -0.16 -15.24
CA LEU A 209 -16.57 0.10 -14.98
C LEU A 209 -15.74 -1.19 -14.89
N LEU A 210 -16.32 -2.34 -14.57
CA LEU A 210 -15.61 -3.63 -14.53
C LEU A 210 -15.23 -4.16 -15.92
N ASP A 211 -15.85 -3.65 -16.99
CA ASP A 211 -15.52 -4.01 -18.37
C ASP A 211 -14.21 -3.35 -18.85
N ILE A 212 -13.66 -2.42 -18.06
CA ILE A 212 -12.43 -1.69 -18.38
C ILE A 212 -11.21 -2.41 -17.80
N ASP A 213 -10.22 -2.65 -18.65
CA ASP A 213 -8.95 -3.25 -18.25
C ASP A 213 -8.31 -2.51 -17.06
N GLY A 214 -7.95 -3.27 -16.02
CA GLY A 214 -7.30 -2.72 -14.83
C GLY A 214 -8.24 -2.15 -13.77
N ILE A 215 -9.55 -2.08 -14.01
CA ILE A 215 -10.54 -1.70 -12.99
C ILE A 215 -11.08 -2.96 -12.31
N GLY A 216 -10.76 -3.12 -11.02
CA GLY A 216 -11.34 -4.16 -10.17
C GLY A 216 -12.50 -3.64 -9.31
N PRO A 217 -13.15 -4.50 -8.52
CA PRO A 217 -14.32 -4.15 -7.70
C PRO A 217 -14.11 -2.94 -6.79
N TYR A 218 -12.93 -2.85 -6.17
CA TYR A 218 -12.56 -1.69 -5.35
C TYR A 218 -12.60 -0.39 -6.16
N SER A 219 -11.84 -0.32 -7.27
CA SER A 219 -11.76 0.90 -8.08
C SER A 219 -13.09 1.23 -8.76
N ALA A 220 -13.87 0.22 -9.18
CA ALA A 220 -15.21 0.43 -9.72
C ALA A 220 -16.12 1.09 -8.67
N GLY A 221 -16.11 0.59 -7.43
CA GLY A 221 -16.82 1.19 -6.30
C GLY A 221 -16.35 2.60 -5.97
N SER A 222 -15.03 2.84 -5.96
CA SER A 222 -14.44 4.17 -5.76
C SER A 222 -14.93 5.17 -6.80
N ILE A 223 -14.75 4.83 -8.09
CA ILE A 223 -15.02 5.74 -9.20
C ILE A 223 -16.53 6.01 -9.27
N SER A 224 -17.36 4.97 -9.24
CA SER A 224 -18.80 5.12 -9.33
C SER A 224 -19.40 5.94 -8.19
N SER A 225 -18.95 5.72 -6.95
CA SER A 225 -19.49 6.50 -5.83
C SER A 225 -18.91 7.92 -5.76
N ILE A 226 -17.60 8.10 -5.96
CA ILE A 226 -16.94 9.41 -5.81
C ILE A 226 -17.20 10.33 -7.00
N ALA A 227 -17.19 9.81 -8.22
CA ALA A 227 -17.37 10.62 -9.42
C ALA A 227 -18.83 10.75 -9.84
N PHE A 228 -19.65 9.71 -9.63
CA PHE A 228 -21.01 9.63 -10.19
C PHE A 228 -22.13 9.52 -9.15
N ALA A 229 -21.79 9.61 -7.85
CA ALA A 229 -22.74 9.48 -6.74
C ALA A 229 -23.59 8.20 -6.78
N GLN A 230 -23.05 7.11 -7.34
CA GLN A 230 -23.68 5.80 -7.27
C GLN A 230 -23.56 5.23 -5.86
N ARG A 231 -24.62 4.57 -5.40
CA ARG A 231 -24.61 3.82 -4.14
C ARG A 231 -23.85 2.51 -4.35
N SER A 232 -22.54 2.60 -4.36
CA SER A 232 -21.65 1.44 -4.59
C SER A 232 -20.64 1.31 -3.45
N PRO A 233 -20.47 0.11 -2.88
CA PRO A 233 -19.47 -0.14 -1.85
C PRO A 233 -18.05 -0.11 -2.43
N MET A 234 -17.09 0.17 -1.57
CA MET A 234 -15.68 -0.09 -1.85
C MET A 234 -14.99 -0.62 -0.61
N VAL A 235 -14.17 -1.66 -0.78
CA VAL A 235 -13.48 -2.30 0.33
C VAL A 235 -12.00 -2.41 0.03
N ASP A 236 -11.19 -1.70 0.82
CA ASP A 236 -9.75 -1.87 0.90
C ASP A 236 -9.34 -2.43 2.27
N GLY A 237 -8.03 -2.46 2.54
CA GLY A 237 -7.52 -2.88 3.85
C GLY A 237 -7.90 -1.94 5.00
N ASN A 238 -8.17 -0.66 4.73
CA ASN A 238 -8.64 0.30 5.74
C ASN A 238 -10.10 0.03 6.09
N VAL A 239 -10.97 -0.05 5.08
CA VAL A 239 -12.40 -0.36 5.22
C VAL A 239 -12.58 -1.73 5.88
N THR A 240 -11.85 -2.76 5.44
CA THR A 240 -11.91 -4.09 6.08
C THR A 240 -11.63 -3.99 7.57
N ARG A 241 -10.59 -3.24 7.97
CA ARG A 241 -10.23 -3.08 9.38
C ARG A 241 -11.28 -2.30 10.17
N VAL A 242 -11.78 -1.19 9.62
CA VAL A 242 -12.83 -0.38 10.25
C VAL A 242 -14.08 -1.22 10.45
N LEU A 243 -14.56 -1.91 9.42
CA LEU A 243 -15.78 -2.70 9.48
C LEU A 243 -15.64 -3.93 10.37
N SER A 244 -14.47 -4.60 10.37
CA SER A 244 -14.18 -5.68 11.30
C SER A 244 -14.22 -5.21 12.75
N ARG A 245 -13.68 -4.03 13.07
CA ARG A 245 -13.73 -3.47 14.44
C ARG A 245 -15.12 -3.00 14.82
N LEU A 246 -15.81 -2.31 13.90
CA LEU A 246 -17.16 -1.82 14.11
C LEU A 246 -18.11 -2.96 14.49
N THR A 247 -17.94 -4.14 13.87
CA THR A 247 -18.79 -5.32 14.08
C THR A 247 -18.19 -6.42 14.97
N ALA A 248 -17.03 -6.19 15.58
CA ALA A 248 -16.26 -7.20 16.32
C ALA A 248 -16.09 -8.53 15.54
N PHE A 249 -15.78 -8.43 14.24
CA PHE A 249 -15.68 -9.58 13.34
C PHE A 249 -14.24 -10.15 13.30
N HIS A 250 -13.99 -11.17 14.12
CA HIS A 250 -12.70 -11.88 14.19
C HIS A 250 -12.70 -13.12 13.28
N ALA A 251 -12.35 -12.95 12.01
CA ALA A 251 -12.33 -14.05 11.06
C ALA A 251 -11.09 -13.98 10.15
N PRO A 252 -10.62 -15.11 9.57
CA PRO A 252 -9.47 -15.13 8.69
C PRO A 252 -9.65 -14.17 7.51
N ALA A 253 -8.81 -13.13 7.45
CA ALA A 253 -8.96 -12.03 6.50
C ALA A 253 -8.88 -12.43 5.01
N ALA A 254 -8.32 -13.62 4.72
CA ALA A 254 -8.20 -14.14 3.36
C ALA A 254 -9.33 -15.11 2.98
N ALA A 255 -10.18 -15.53 3.92
CA ALA A 255 -11.27 -16.44 3.63
C ALA A 255 -12.33 -15.75 2.76
N LYS A 256 -12.88 -16.50 1.79
CA LYS A 256 -13.90 -15.99 0.86
C LYS A 256 -15.16 -15.53 1.58
N ALA A 257 -15.60 -16.27 2.59
CA ALA A 257 -16.77 -15.94 3.39
C ALA A 257 -16.57 -14.63 4.18
N THR A 258 -15.40 -14.46 4.82
CA THR A 258 -14.98 -13.20 5.48
C THR A 258 -15.04 -12.02 4.52
N THR A 259 -14.44 -12.17 3.34
CA THR A 259 -14.41 -11.11 2.33
C THR A 259 -15.84 -10.76 1.89
N SER A 260 -16.67 -11.77 1.61
CA SER A 260 -18.06 -11.58 1.17
C SER A 260 -18.90 -10.85 2.23
N TYR A 261 -18.77 -11.22 3.50
CA TYR A 261 -19.43 -10.54 4.61
C TYR A 261 -19.05 -9.05 4.67
N ILE A 262 -17.75 -8.74 4.59
CA ILE A 262 -17.28 -7.34 4.64
C ILE A 262 -17.79 -6.52 3.45
N TRP A 263 -17.81 -7.09 2.25
CA TRP A 263 -18.36 -6.42 1.06
C TRP A 263 -19.86 -6.15 1.19
N ALA A 264 -20.62 -7.12 1.69
CA ALA A 264 -22.05 -6.94 1.90
C ALA A 264 -22.36 -5.92 3.01
N LEU A 265 -21.60 -5.93 4.09
CA LEU A 265 -21.72 -4.94 5.16
C LEU A 265 -21.39 -3.54 4.63
N ALA A 266 -20.33 -3.40 3.84
CA ALA A 266 -20.01 -2.13 3.19
C ALA A 266 -21.15 -1.64 2.31
N ASP A 267 -21.75 -2.52 1.49
CA ASP A 267 -22.88 -2.20 0.63
C ASP A 267 -24.06 -1.68 1.45
N VAL A 268 -24.45 -2.40 2.48
CA VAL A 268 -25.54 -2.03 3.39
C VAL A 268 -25.34 -0.63 3.96
N LEU A 269 -24.13 -0.30 4.40
CA LEU A 269 -23.84 0.97 5.07
C LEU A 269 -23.69 2.16 4.11
N VAL A 270 -23.52 1.96 2.80
CA VAL A 270 -23.45 3.10 1.86
C VAL A 270 -24.78 3.85 1.85
N PRO A 271 -24.80 5.15 2.22
CA PRO A 271 -26.01 5.94 2.21
C PRO A 271 -26.50 6.15 0.78
N PRO A 272 -27.82 6.15 0.52
CA PRO A 272 -28.34 6.50 -0.78
C PRO A 272 -28.07 7.99 -1.09
N GLN A 273 -27.90 8.31 -2.37
CA GLN A 273 -27.85 9.70 -2.81
C GLN A 273 -29.27 10.31 -2.71
N PRO A 274 -29.45 11.47 -2.05
CA PRO A 274 -30.77 12.08 -1.91
C PRO A 274 -31.38 12.40 -3.28
N LYS A 275 -32.65 11.98 -3.46
CA LYS A 275 -33.51 12.47 -4.54
C LYS A 275 -33.87 13.93 -4.21
N LYS A 276 -33.90 14.84 -5.20
CA LYS A 276 -34.09 16.30 -5.00
C LYS A 276 -35.13 16.58 -3.91
N LYS A 277 -34.83 17.48 -2.95
CA LYS A 277 -35.85 18.04 -2.06
C LYS A 277 -36.94 18.63 -2.98
N LYS A 278 -38.19 18.14 -2.88
CA LYS A 278 -39.31 19.06 -3.15
C LYS A 278 -39.09 20.21 -2.19
N ALA A 279 -39.03 21.44 -2.70
CA ALA A 279 -38.99 22.62 -1.84
C ALA A 279 -40.23 22.55 -0.93
N SER A 280 -40.08 22.02 0.28
CA SER A 280 -41.07 22.19 1.32
C SER A 280 -41.00 23.65 1.72
N SER A 281 -42.13 24.33 1.62
CA SER A 281 -42.31 25.75 1.97
C SER A 281 -42.08 26.07 3.44
N ASP A 282 -41.90 25.05 4.28
CA ASP A 282 -41.86 25.21 5.73
C ASP A 282 -40.41 25.19 6.20
N GLY A 283 -39.94 26.39 6.55
CA GLY A 283 -38.54 26.75 6.72
C GLY A 283 -37.84 26.26 7.98
N ASP A 284 -38.13 25.07 8.52
CA ASP A 284 -37.60 24.69 9.84
C ASP A 284 -37.15 23.22 10.04
N ASP A 285 -36.61 22.56 9.01
CA ASP A 285 -35.80 21.34 9.21
C ASP A 285 -34.55 21.33 8.33
N ARG A 286 -33.63 22.26 8.64
CA ARG A 286 -32.32 22.37 7.96
C ARG A 286 -31.22 21.53 8.58
N SER A 287 -31.40 20.90 9.75
CA SER A 287 -30.24 20.44 10.54
C SER A 287 -29.88 18.94 10.44
N THR A 288 -30.78 18.07 9.96
CA THR A 288 -30.54 16.61 10.02
C THR A 288 -30.15 15.96 8.69
N LEU A 289 -30.34 16.66 7.56
CA LEU A 289 -30.00 16.22 6.20
C LEU A 289 -28.65 16.76 5.68
N ASP A 290 -27.90 17.51 6.49
CA ASP A 290 -26.88 18.47 6.03
C ASP A 290 -25.41 17.95 5.99
N VAL A 291 -25.19 16.68 6.35
CA VAL A 291 -23.83 16.11 6.39
C VAL A 291 -23.52 15.24 5.17
N GLY A 292 -22.24 15.23 4.77
CA GLY A 292 -21.74 14.48 3.62
C GLY A 292 -21.83 15.20 2.27
N GLY A 293 -22.12 16.50 2.29
CA GLY A 293 -22.08 17.39 1.13
C GLY A 293 -22.96 16.96 -0.06
N LEU A 294 -22.52 17.35 -1.26
CA LEU A 294 -23.27 17.17 -2.52
C LEU A 294 -23.27 15.72 -3.04
N ASN A 295 -22.33 14.88 -2.60
CA ASN A 295 -22.20 13.48 -3.00
C ASN A 295 -22.03 12.59 -1.77
N LYS A 296 -23.15 12.09 -1.22
CA LYS A 296 -23.16 11.32 0.03
C LYS A 296 -22.51 9.94 -0.11
N PRO A 297 -22.79 9.12 -1.14
CA PRO A 297 -22.11 7.83 -1.32
C PRO A 297 -20.59 7.98 -1.46
N GLY A 298 -20.15 8.96 -2.26
CA GLY A 298 -18.73 9.26 -2.44
C GLY A 298 -18.07 9.80 -1.17
N ALA A 299 -18.74 10.67 -0.41
CA ALA A 299 -18.26 11.18 0.86
C ALA A 299 -18.15 10.05 1.90
N TRP A 300 -19.14 9.16 1.97
CA TRP A 300 -19.14 8.00 2.88
C TRP A 300 -17.95 7.07 2.64
N ASN A 301 -17.73 6.65 1.39
CA ASN A 301 -16.61 5.76 1.06
C ASN A 301 -15.26 6.42 1.38
N GLN A 302 -15.11 7.72 1.09
CA GLN A 302 -13.91 8.46 1.44
C GLN A 302 -13.73 8.62 2.95
N ALA A 303 -14.82 8.82 3.69
CA ALA A 303 -14.80 8.93 5.14
C ALA A 303 -14.37 7.62 5.81
N LEU A 304 -14.86 6.46 5.34
CA LEU A 304 -14.42 5.15 5.84
C LEU A 304 -12.92 4.93 5.61
N MET A 305 -12.42 5.25 4.42
CA MET A 305 -10.98 5.18 4.12
C MET A 305 -10.17 6.15 5.01
N GLU A 306 -10.63 7.38 5.16
CA GLU A 306 -9.99 8.41 5.97
C GLU A 306 -9.92 8.01 7.44
N LEU A 307 -11.02 7.46 7.98
CA LEU A 307 -11.11 6.96 9.35
C LEU A 307 -10.10 5.84 9.57
N GLY A 308 -10.04 4.85 8.67
CA GLY A 308 -9.08 3.78 8.75
C GLY A 308 -7.63 4.27 8.64
N ALA A 309 -7.37 5.27 7.81
CA ALA A 309 -6.02 5.81 7.60
C ALA A 309 -5.51 6.66 8.77
N THR A 310 -6.37 7.40 9.46
CA THR A 310 -5.95 8.46 10.40
C THR A 310 -6.31 8.20 11.87
N VAL A 311 -7.37 7.44 12.14
CA VAL A 311 -7.89 7.22 13.50
C VAL A 311 -7.87 5.75 13.86
N CYS A 312 -8.55 4.93 13.06
CA CYS A 312 -8.66 3.49 13.25
C CYS A 312 -7.47 2.77 12.60
N THR A 313 -6.25 3.12 13.02
CA THR A 313 -4.98 2.64 12.48
C THR A 313 -4.72 1.17 12.84
N PRO A 314 -3.81 0.45 12.12
CA PRO A 314 -3.50 -0.94 12.44
C PRO A 314 -2.98 -1.16 13.86
N LYS A 315 -2.21 -0.21 14.39
CA LYS A 315 -1.64 -0.22 15.75
C LYS A 315 -1.92 1.11 16.44
N ASN A 316 -2.17 1.04 17.75
CA ASN A 316 -2.53 2.15 18.62
C ASN A 316 -3.64 3.04 18.01
N PRO A 317 -4.82 2.48 17.66
CA PRO A 317 -5.91 3.29 17.13
C PRO A 317 -6.39 4.30 18.16
N ASN A 318 -6.71 5.52 17.71
CA ASN A 318 -7.19 6.58 18.59
C ASN A 318 -8.71 6.45 18.83
N CYS A 319 -9.12 5.39 19.54
CA CYS A 319 -10.53 5.09 19.80
C CYS A 319 -11.23 6.20 20.59
N ALA A 320 -10.50 6.99 21.40
CA ALA A 320 -11.07 8.09 22.16
C ALA A 320 -11.57 9.23 21.26
N GLU A 321 -10.87 9.51 20.15
CA GLU A 321 -11.23 10.52 19.15
C GLU A 321 -12.04 9.94 17.98
N CYS A 322 -12.34 8.65 17.99
CA CYS A 322 -13.09 8.00 16.92
C CYS A 322 -14.56 8.49 16.94
N PRO A 323 -15.09 9.01 15.81
CA PRO A 323 -16.48 9.45 15.74
C PRO A 323 -17.50 8.32 15.89
N LEU A 324 -17.05 7.05 15.77
CA LEU A 324 -17.87 5.85 15.87
C LEU A 324 -17.55 5.02 17.13
N ASN A 325 -16.97 5.64 18.16
CA ASN A 325 -16.55 4.91 19.36
C ASN A 325 -17.74 4.27 20.11
N ASP A 326 -18.88 4.95 20.18
CA ASP A 326 -20.10 4.48 20.84
C ASP A 326 -20.75 3.31 20.09
N GLU A 327 -20.64 3.29 18.75
CA GLU A 327 -21.18 2.24 17.87
C GLU A 327 -20.20 1.08 17.62
N CYS A 328 -18.95 1.18 18.10
CA CYS A 328 -17.91 0.20 17.82
C CYS A 328 -17.96 -0.98 18.79
N LEU A 329 -18.45 -2.14 18.32
CA LEU A 329 -18.58 -3.35 19.12
C LEU A 329 -17.23 -3.82 19.68
N ALA A 330 -16.14 -3.78 18.90
CA ALA A 330 -14.82 -4.16 19.40
C ALA A 330 -14.34 -3.23 20.53
N TYR A 331 -14.67 -1.94 20.47
CA TYR A 331 -14.29 -0.98 21.51
C TYR A 331 -15.13 -1.20 22.78
N ALA A 332 -16.42 -1.45 22.63
CA ALA A 332 -17.30 -1.82 23.74
C ALA A 332 -16.81 -3.10 24.43
N GLU A 333 -16.45 -4.13 23.66
CA GLU A 333 -15.90 -5.39 24.15
C GLU A 333 -14.57 -5.18 24.89
N ALA A 334 -13.62 -4.46 24.30
CA ALA A 334 -12.34 -4.16 24.94
C ALA A 334 -12.51 -3.42 26.30
N ARG A 335 -13.45 -2.47 26.37
CA ARG A 335 -13.77 -1.78 27.63
C ARG A 335 -14.44 -2.70 28.65
N TYR A 336 -15.37 -3.54 28.21
CA TYR A 336 -16.05 -4.50 29.08
C TYR A 336 -15.04 -5.46 29.71
N VAL A 337 -14.14 -6.04 28.91
CA VAL A 337 -13.11 -6.99 29.36
C VAL A 337 -12.10 -6.33 30.31
N ALA A 338 -11.72 -5.07 30.06
CA ALA A 338 -10.83 -4.31 30.95
C ALA A 338 -11.44 -4.02 32.33
N HIS A 339 -12.77 -3.94 32.43
CA HIS A 339 -13.50 -3.60 33.66
C HIS A 339 -14.20 -4.79 34.34
N ARG A 340 -14.12 -6.00 33.77
CA ARG A 340 -14.72 -7.19 34.36
C ARG A 340 -13.97 -7.60 35.64
N PRO A 341 -14.66 -7.78 36.78
CA PRO A 341 -14.02 -8.29 38.00
C PRO A 341 -13.44 -9.69 37.75
N ALA A 342 -12.32 -9.99 38.41
CA ALA A 342 -11.74 -11.32 38.38
C ALA A 342 -12.79 -12.34 38.83
N ALA A 343 -13.11 -13.33 37.98
CA ALA A 343 -14.03 -14.38 38.35
C ALA A 343 -13.54 -15.05 39.64
N ASP A 344 -14.38 -15.03 40.66
CA ASP A 344 -14.37 -16.01 41.73
C ASP A 344 -14.68 -17.37 41.10
N GLY A 345 -13.84 -18.36 41.39
CA GLY A 345 -13.78 -19.65 40.67
C GLY A 345 -14.99 -20.58 40.80
N SER A 346 -16.21 -20.06 40.89
CA SER A 346 -17.45 -20.85 41.03
C SER A 346 -18.55 -20.53 40.01
N ALA A 347 -18.32 -19.67 39.02
CA ALA A 347 -19.27 -19.53 37.92
C ALA A 347 -19.19 -20.78 37.02
N ALA A 348 -20.14 -21.69 37.20
CA ALA A 348 -20.41 -22.79 36.28
C ALA A 348 -20.34 -22.30 34.83
N ALA A 349 -19.67 -23.07 33.99
CA ALA A 349 -19.58 -22.82 32.56
C ALA A 349 -20.98 -22.67 31.97
N ALA A 350 -21.44 -21.42 31.85
CA ALA A 350 -22.52 -21.08 30.95
C ALA A 350 -22.12 -21.62 29.57
N PRO A 351 -23.08 -22.16 28.79
CA PRO A 351 -22.77 -22.76 27.50
C PRO A 351 -21.89 -21.79 26.70
N ASP A 352 -20.78 -22.34 26.22
CA ASP A 352 -19.80 -21.59 25.45
C ASP A 352 -20.47 -21.04 24.19
N ILE A 353 -20.44 -19.72 24.03
CA ILE A 353 -21.12 -19.01 22.94
C ILE A 353 -20.40 -19.20 21.58
N GLU A 354 -19.30 -19.95 21.58
CA GLU A 354 -18.51 -20.30 20.40
C GLU A 354 -19.32 -21.04 19.30
N ASP A 355 -20.54 -21.49 19.58
CA ASP A 355 -21.40 -22.20 18.61
C ASP A 355 -22.37 -21.34 17.77
N LEU A 356 -22.32 -20.01 17.81
CA LEU A 356 -23.33 -19.18 17.12
C LEU A 356 -22.89 -18.45 15.84
N CYS A 357 -21.59 -18.30 15.53
CA CYS A 357 -21.15 -17.74 14.24
C CYS A 357 -20.09 -18.62 13.57
N THR A 358 -20.47 -19.28 12.47
CA THR A 358 -19.59 -20.17 11.70
C THR A 358 -18.48 -19.47 10.92
N LEU A 359 -18.43 -18.14 10.96
CA LEU A 359 -17.41 -17.33 10.29
C LEU A 359 -16.32 -16.82 11.21
N CYS A 360 -16.66 -16.52 12.47
CA CYS A 360 -15.70 -16.03 13.44
C CYS A 360 -14.87 -17.20 13.98
N ALA A 361 -13.58 -16.98 14.17
CA ALA A 361 -12.77 -17.90 14.95
C ALA A 361 -12.80 -17.48 16.43
N PRO A 362 -12.47 -18.40 17.34
CA PRO A 362 -12.18 -18.06 18.73
C PRO A 362 -11.13 -16.96 18.80
N LEU A 363 -11.28 -16.06 19.77
CA LEU A 363 -10.24 -15.09 20.08
C LEU A 363 -9.01 -15.84 20.62
N PRO A 364 -7.77 -15.37 20.36
CA PRO A 364 -6.54 -16.12 20.64
C PRO A 364 -6.13 -16.12 22.12
N TYR A 365 -7.07 -16.35 23.06
CA TYR A 365 -6.84 -16.29 24.49
C TYR A 365 -6.87 -17.67 25.13
N GLU A 366 -5.72 -18.15 25.60
CA GLU A 366 -5.64 -19.40 26.37
C GLU A 366 -5.75 -19.15 27.89
N GLU A 367 -5.40 -17.94 28.37
CA GLU A 367 -5.47 -17.57 29.78
C GLU A 367 -6.35 -16.34 30.07
N ALA A 368 -7.09 -16.38 31.18
CA ALA A 368 -7.91 -15.25 31.66
C ALA A 368 -7.09 -13.97 31.96
N SER A 369 -5.78 -14.08 32.13
CA SER A 369 -4.85 -12.97 32.35
C SER A 369 -4.56 -12.18 31.06
N GLU A 370 -4.54 -12.86 29.92
CA GLU A 370 -4.29 -12.28 28.59
C GLU A 370 -5.55 -11.63 28.00
N ALA A 371 -6.72 -12.21 28.29
CA ALA A 371 -8.01 -11.63 27.93
C ALA A 371 -8.15 -10.19 28.44
N ARG A 372 -7.67 -9.87 29.65
CA ARG A 372 -7.77 -8.51 30.26
C ARG A 372 -6.99 -7.41 29.55
N ARG A 373 -6.11 -7.74 28.59
CA ARG A 373 -5.37 -6.77 27.77
C ARG A 373 -5.93 -6.67 26.35
N HIS A 374 -7.09 -7.27 26.06
CA HIS A 374 -7.73 -7.22 24.75
C HIS A 374 -8.02 -5.78 24.34
N GLY A 375 -7.40 -5.36 23.24
CA GLY A 375 -7.74 -4.12 22.54
C GLY A 375 -8.36 -4.44 21.19
N VAL A 376 -8.94 -3.42 20.56
CA VAL A 376 -9.56 -3.53 19.22
C VAL A 376 -8.62 -4.03 18.12
N GLU A 377 -7.31 -4.14 18.39
CA GLU A 377 -6.27 -4.59 17.47
C GLU A 377 -6.35 -6.07 17.08
N VAL A 378 -7.09 -6.87 17.86
CA VAL A 378 -7.39 -8.27 17.51
C VAL A 378 -8.30 -8.36 16.29
N TYR A 379 -8.95 -7.26 15.93
CA TYR A 379 -9.77 -7.10 14.74
C TYR A 379 -9.08 -6.20 13.70
N PRO A 380 -9.00 -6.61 12.42
CA PRO A 380 -9.32 -7.95 11.91
C PRO A 380 -8.26 -8.97 12.37
N MET A 381 -8.59 -10.25 12.24
CA MET A 381 -7.63 -11.32 12.52
C MET A 381 -6.33 -11.10 11.74
N ALA A 382 -5.20 -11.18 12.45
CA ALA A 382 -3.89 -11.02 11.85
C ALA A 382 -3.68 -12.07 10.76
N LYS A 383 -3.22 -11.64 9.58
CA LYS A 383 -2.82 -12.58 8.53
C LYS A 383 -1.58 -13.33 9.00
N GLU A 384 -1.58 -14.65 8.86
CA GLU A 384 -0.38 -15.45 9.03
C GLU A 384 0.71 -14.97 8.07
N LYS A 385 1.90 -14.71 8.62
CA LYS A 385 3.04 -14.26 7.82
C LYS A 385 3.63 -15.44 7.07
N THR A 386 3.34 -15.58 5.79
CA THR A 386 4.05 -16.50 4.90
C THR A 386 5.53 -16.13 4.84
N LYS A 387 6.42 -17.11 5.05
CA LYS A 387 7.87 -16.92 4.93
C LYS A 387 8.18 -16.41 3.51
N LYS A 388 8.80 -15.24 3.42
CA LYS A 388 9.27 -14.72 2.13
C LYS A 388 10.39 -15.63 1.62
N ARG A 389 10.31 -16.00 0.35
CA ARG A 389 11.38 -16.74 -0.31
C ARG A 389 12.57 -15.81 -0.54
N ASP A 390 13.78 -16.35 -0.38
CA ASP A 390 15.02 -15.67 -0.72
C ASP A 390 15.50 -16.21 -2.08
N GLU A 391 15.83 -15.32 -3.00
CA GLU A 391 16.33 -15.64 -4.34
C GLU A 391 17.69 -14.97 -4.57
N GLU A 392 18.58 -15.62 -5.30
CA GLU A 392 19.85 -15.04 -5.74
C GLU A 392 19.86 -14.86 -7.26
N THR A 393 20.40 -13.75 -7.73
CA THR A 393 20.53 -13.43 -9.15
C THR A 393 21.97 -12.98 -9.41
N ALA A 394 22.63 -13.56 -10.42
CA ALA A 394 23.92 -13.07 -10.90
C ALA A 394 23.69 -12.00 -11.97
N VAL A 395 24.45 -10.91 -11.92
CA VAL A 395 24.31 -9.75 -12.80
C VAL A 395 25.66 -9.38 -13.41
N CYS A 396 25.69 -9.07 -14.70
CA CYS A 396 26.86 -8.53 -15.37
C CYS A 396 26.60 -7.08 -15.81
N VAL A 397 27.32 -6.13 -15.20
CA VAL A 397 27.42 -4.76 -15.69
C VAL A 397 28.47 -4.76 -16.81
N LEU A 398 28.01 -5.00 -18.04
CA LEU A 398 28.87 -5.03 -19.22
C LEU A 398 29.06 -3.63 -19.79
N GLU A 399 30.31 -3.18 -19.79
CA GLU A 399 30.73 -1.87 -20.28
C GLU A 399 31.62 -2.04 -21.51
N TRP A 400 31.35 -1.27 -22.56
CA TRP A 400 32.20 -1.15 -23.74
C TRP A 400 32.91 0.19 -23.74
N VAL A 401 34.20 0.17 -24.05
CA VAL A 401 35.03 1.35 -24.29
C VAL A 401 35.68 1.29 -25.68
N PRO A 402 35.80 2.43 -26.40
CA PRO A 402 36.51 2.47 -27.67
C PRO A 402 37.96 1.94 -27.57
N SER A 403 38.51 1.42 -28.66
CA SER A 403 39.92 1.05 -28.71
C SER A 403 40.82 2.27 -28.50
N GLY A 404 41.83 2.15 -27.63
CA GLY A 404 42.82 3.22 -27.38
C GLY A 404 42.43 4.24 -26.31
N THR A 405 41.25 4.13 -25.68
CA THR A 405 40.87 4.96 -24.52
C THR A 405 41.29 4.33 -23.19
N ASP A 406 41.65 5.16 -22.21
CA ASP A 406 41.94 4.71 -20.83
C ASP A 406 40.69 4.09 -20.20
N GLU A 407 40.86 2.96 -19.51
CA GLU A 407 39.81 2.25 -18.76
C GLU A 407 39.13 3.15 -17.72
N LYS A 408 39.80 4.21 -17.26
CA LYS A 408 39.29 5.15 -16.26
C LYS A 408 38.47 6.30 -16.85
N SER A 409 38.49 6.50 -18.16
CA SER A 409 37.65 7.53 -18.79
C SER A 409 36.22 7.01 -18.98
N ASP A 410 35.21 7.83 -18.67
CA ASP A 410 33.81 7.53 -19.00
C ASP A 410 33.42 8.12 -20.37
N GLU A 411 34.32 8.83 -21.06
CA GLU A 411 34.04 9.40 -22.39
C GLU A 411 33.85 8.30 -23.44
N GLY A 412 32.70 8.31 -24.11
CA GLY A 412 32.34 7.31 -25.12
C GLY A 412 32.00 5.91 -24.56
N ARG A 413 31.95 5.75 -23.23
CA ARG A 413 31.61 4.48 -22.59
C ARG A 413 30.13 4.14 -22.77
N LYS A 414 29.87 2.93 -23.24
CA LYS A 414 28.51 2.39 -23.36
C LYS A 414 28.29 1.20 -22.44
N VAL A 415 27.04 1.00 -22.04
CA VAL A 415 26.60 -0.04 -21.11
C VAL A 415 25.47 -0.83 -21.76
N LEU A 416 25.52 -2.16 -21.65
CA LEU A 416 24.48 -3.02 -22.18
C LEU A 416 23.30 -3.10 -21.20
N LEU A 417 22.11 -2.76 -21.68
CA LEU A 417 20.83 -2.98 -20.98
C LEU A 417 19.94 -3.91 -21.79
N ILE A 418 19.20 -4.79 -21.10
CA ILE A 418 18.25 -5.74 -21.69
C ILE A 418 16.83 -5.45 -21.17
N LYS A 419 15.85 -5.38 -22.06
CA LYS A 419 14.43 -5.20 -21.71
C LYS A 419 13.83 -6.52 -21.20
N ARG A 420 13.24 -6.50 -20.01
CA ARG A 420 12.53 -7.66 -19.43
C ARG A 420 11.29 -8.03 -20.26
N PRO A 421 10.80 -9.28 -20.16
CA PRO A 421 9.53 -9.66 -20.78
C PRO A 421 8.36 -8.76 -20.38
N GLU A 422 7.37 -8.63 -21.27
CA GLU A 422 6.15 -7.83 -21.05
C GLU A 422 5.22 -8.38 -19.95
N LYS A 423 5.56 -9.55 -19.38
CA LYS A 423 4.81 -10.20 -18.29
C LYS A 423 5.77 -10.65 -17.19
N GLY A 424 5.26 -10.71 -15.97
CA GLY A 424 6.01 -11.16 -14.79
C GLY A 424 6.61 -10.01 -14.00
N LEU A 425 7.61 -10.35 -13.17
CA LEU A 425 8.26 -9.39 -12.27
C LEU A 425 9.02 -8.32 -13.07
N LEU A 426 8.80 -7.05 -12.73
CA LEU A 426 9.41 -5.88 -13.37
C LEU A 426 9.22 -5.84 -14.90
N ALA A 427 8.05 -6.30 -15.37
CA ALA A 427 7.72 -6.40 -16.78
C ALA A 427 7.99 -5.10 -17.56
N GLY A 428 8.67 -5.23 -18.71
CA GLY A 428 8.98 -4.12 -19.62
C GLY A 428 10.09 -3.17 -19.17
N LEU A 429 10.65 -3.32 -17.96
CA LEU A 429 11.78 -2.50 -17.50
C LEU A 429 13.11 -2.97 -18.08
N TYR A 430 14.08 -2.07 -18.14
CA TYR A 430 15.47 -2.40 -18.48
C TYR A 430 16.25 -2.89 -17.26
N GLU A 431 17.15 -3.85 -17.49
CA GLU A 431 18.09 -4.37 -16.49
C GLU A 431 19.45 -4.68 -17.13
N PHE A 432 20.48 -4.78 -16.31
CA PHE A 432 21.76 -5.37 -16.75
C PHE A 432 21.56 -6.87 -17.05
N PRO A 433 22.36 -7.46 -17.97
CA PRO A 433 22.37 -8.90 -18.21
C PRO A 433 22.35 -9.71 -16.92
N ALA A 434 21.30 -10.52 -16.72
CA ALA A 434 21.03 -11.20 -15.46
C ALA A 434 20.51 -12.63 -15.64
N VAL A 435 20.87 -13.48 -14.68
CA VAL A 435 20.49 -14.90 -14.61
C VAL A 435 20.09 -15.24 -13.17
N ASP A 436 18.90 -15.80 -13.01
CA ASP A 436 18.47 -16.30 -11.70
C ASP A 436 19.26 -17.56 -11.36
N LEU A 437 19.72 -17.66 -10.11
CA LEU A 437 20.48 -18.81 -9.65
C LEU A 437 19.51 -19.88 -9.12
N PRO A 438 19.82 -21.16 -9.33
CA PRO A 438 18.97 -22.24 -8.81
C PRO A 438 18.91 -22.19 -7.28
N ALA A 439 17.74 -22.50 -6.72
CA ALA A 439 17.57 -22.54 -5.27
C ALA A 439 18.52 -23.58 -4.66
N SER A 440 19.39 -23.13 -3.75
CA SER A 440 20.37 -23.97 -3.06
C SER A 440 20.40 -23.63 -1.57
N THR A 441 20.72 -24.62 -0.73
CA THR A 441 20.92 -24.43 0.71
C THR A 441 22.24 -23.75 1.04
N ALA A 442 23.20 -23.72 0.10
CA ALA A 442 24.49 -23.06 0.24
C ALA A 442 24.59 -21.80 -0.65
N PRO A 443 25.26 -20.72 -0.21
CA PRO A 443 25.47 -19.52 -1.01
C PRO A 443 26.21 -19.84 -2.32
N SER A 444 25.83 -19.18 -3.41
CA SER A 444 26.50 -19.35 -4.70
C SER A 444 27.95 -18.84 -4.67
N THR A 445 28.87 -19.58 -5.31
CA THR A 445 30.28 -19.17 -5.38
C THR A 445 30.49 -18.13 -6.50
N PRO A 446 31.49 -17.22 -6.39
CA PRO A 446 31.86 -16.32 -7.49
C PRO A 446 32.07 -17.04 -8.81
N LYS A 447 32.87 -18.12 -8.81
CA LYS A 447 33.19 -18.89 -10.02
C LYS A 447 31.94 -19.50 -10.68
N ALA A 448 30.98 -19.98 -9.89
CA ALA A 448 29.73 -20.52 -10.44
C ALA A 448 28.89 -19.40 -11.09
N ARG A 449 28.77 -18.24 -10.44
CA ARG A 449 28.05 -17.07 -10.97
C ARG A 449 28.67 -16.56 -12.27
N SER A 450 29.99 -16.42 -12.33
CA SER A 450 30.71 -16.03 -13.54
C SER A 450 30.40 -16.97 -14.71
N LYS A 451 30.38 -18.30 -14.47
CA LYS A 451 30.04 -19.30 -15.50
C LYS A 451 28.62 -19.14 -16.07
N TYR A 452 27.64 -18.83 -15.22
CA TYR A 452 26.27 -18.55 -15.69
C TYR A 452 26.20 -17.26 -16.52
N LEU A 453 26.92 -16.22 -16.09
CA LEU A 453 27.01 -14.96 -16.83
C LEU A 453 27.71 -15.12 -18.18
N ASP A 454 28.81 -15.88 -18.24
CA ASP A 454 29.53 -16.14 -19.49
C ASP A 454 28.62 -16.85 -20.51
N LYS A 455 27.90 -17.88 -20.05
CA LYS A 455 26.90 -18.58 -20.88
C LYS A 455 25.82 -17.60 -21.38
N LEU A 456 25.35 -16.70 -20.53
CA LEU A 456 24.37 -15.68 -20.91
C LEU A 456 24.94 -14.70 -21.95
N LEU A 457 26.16 -14.21 -21.77
CA LEU A 457 26.76 -13.24 -22.69
C LEU A 457 26.93 -13.83 -24.10
N HIS A 458 27.26 -15.12 -24.23
CA HIS A 458 27.29 -15.80 -25.53
C HIS A 458 25.91 -15.92 -26.20
N THR A 459 24.80 -15.88 -25.45
CA THR A 459 23.45 -15.86 -26.04
C THR A 459 23.00 -14.46 -26.42
N LEU A 460 23.55 -13.41 -25.80
CA LEU A 460 23.18 -12.01 -26.04
C LEU A 460 24.03 -11.34 -27.13
N LEU A 461 25.34 -11.62 -27.15
CA LEU A 461 26.31 -10.97 -28.03
C LEU A 461 26.64 -11.83 -29.25
N ASP A 462 26.81 -11.18 -30.41
CA ASP A 462 27.30 -11.80 -31.63
C ASP A 462 28.84 -11.81 -31.62
N ILE A 463 29.39 -12.75 -30.85
CA ILE A 463 30.83 -12.97 -30.64
C ILE A 463 31.17 -14.44 -30.87
N SER A 464 32.47 -14.73 -31.06
CA SER A 464 32.96 -16.09 -31.19
C SER A 464 32.57 -16.95 -29.99
N SER A 465 32.20 -18.22 -30.25
CA SER A 465 31.97 -19.20 -29.19
C SER A 465 33.23 -19.57 -28.41
N SER A 466 34.42 -19.25 -28.92
CA SER A 466 35.69 -19.44 -28.24
C SER A 466 36.11 -18.28 -27.34
N THR A 467 35.39 -17.14 -27.39
CA THR A 467 35.72 -15.97 -26.56
C THR A 467 35.63 -16.32 -25.08
N THR A 468 36.70 -16.05 -24.33
CA THR A 468 36.70 -16.19 -22.87
C THR A 468 36.60 -14.82 -22.23
N PHE A 469 35.73 -14.67 -21.22
CA PHE A 469 35.52 -13.39 -20.51
C PHE A 469 36.51 -13.22 -19.34
N SER A 470 37.75 -13.59 -19.56
CA SER A 470 38.87 -13.39 -18.64
C SER A 470 39.75 -12.26 -19.16
N PRO A 471 40.32 -11.39 -18.30
CA PRO A 471 41.22 -10.34 -18.74
C PRO A 471 42.36 -10.90 -19.59
N SER A 472 42.58 -10.32 -20.77
CA SER A 472 43.63 -10.77 -21.71
C SER A 472 44.88 -9.89 -21.60
N SER A 473 46.06 -10.49 -21.78
CA SER A 473 47.32 -9.74 -21.80
C SER A 473 47.33 -8.78 -23.01
N PRO A 474 47.98 -7.61 -22.94
CA PRO A 474 48.09 -6.70 -24.08
C PRO A 474 48.74 -7.32 -25.33
N GLU A 475 49.48 -8.41 -25.16
CA GLU A 475 50.31 -9.05 -26.19
C GLU A 475 49.56 -10.12 -27.02
N ASP A 476 48.33 -10.48 -26.63
CA ASP A 476 47.58 -11.61 -27.21
C ASP A 476 46.53 -11.24 -28.28
N ALA A 477 46.42 -9.97 -28.69
CA ALA A 477 45.28 -9.49 -29.49
C ALA A 477 45.68 -9.05 -30.91
N ASP A 478 45.04 -9.65 -31.91
CA ASP A 478 45.00 -9.13 -33.28
C ASP A 478 44.22 -7.78 -33.30
N SER A 479 44.63 -6.84 -34.15
CA SER A 479 44.17 -5.43 -34.16
C SER A 479 42.65 -5.24 -34.35
N SER A 480 41.91 -6.28 -34.73
CA SER A 480 40.47 -6.28 -35.01
C SER A 480 39.59 -6.88 -33.91
N ASP A 481 40.18 -7.45 -32.85
CA ASP A 481 39.46 -8.37 -31.97
C ASP A 481 38.98 -7.75 -30.65
N LEU A 482 37.89 -8.32 -30.13
CA LEU A 482 37.30 -7.95 -28.85
C LEU A 482 38.24 -8.30 -27.69
N ARG A 483 38.68 -7.27 -26.96
CA ARG A 483 39.56 -7.38 -25.80
C ARG A 483 38.79 -7.30 -24.49
N ILE A 484 39.08 -8.18 -23.54
CA ILE A 484 38.57 -8.08 -22.17
C ILE A 484 39.58 -7.29 -21.33
N MET A 485 39.22 -6.08 -20.92
CA MET A 485 40.11 -5.21 -20.14
C MET A 485 40.15 -5.61 -18.67
N SER A 486 38.98 -5.73 -18.04
CA SER A 486 38.88 -6.04 -16.63
C SER A 486 37.58 -6.76 -16.28
N ARG A 487 37.63 -7.55 -15.22
CA ARG A 487 36.48 -8.19 -14.60
C ARG A 487 36.62 -8.12 -13.08
N SER A 488 35.70 -7.46 -12.42
CA SER A 488 35.72 -7.27 -10.95
C SER A 488 34.36 -7.57 -10.34
N THR A 489 34.34 -8.01 -9.09
CA THR A 489 33.10 -8.18 -8.34
C THR A 489 32.66 -6.86 -7.72
N LEU A 490 31.35 -6.64 -7.68
CA LEU A 490 30.71 -5.54 -6.96
C LEU A 490 30.10 -6.07 -5.64
N PRO A 491 29.94 -5.22 -4.62
CA PRO A 491 29.23 -5.59 -3.40
C PRO A 491 27.81 -6.11 -3.70
N PRO A 492 27.34 -7.16 -3.00
CA PRO A 492 26.01 -7.71 -3.23
C PRO A 492 24.92 -6.72 -2.78
N VAL A 493 23.87 -6.61 -3.58
CA VAL A 493 22.73 -5.73 -3.32
C VAL A 493 21.49 -6.56 -3.03
N THR A 494 20.94 -6.49 -1.83
CA THR A 494 19.65 -7.13 -1.52
C THR A 494 18.50 -6.16 -1.69
N HIS A 495 17.52 -6.53 -2.53
CA HIS A 495 16.29 -5.80 -2.74
C HIS A 495 15.10 -6.59 -2.18
N VAL A 496 14.26 -5.93 -1.39
CA VAL A 496 13.09 -6.55 -0.75
C VAL A 496 11.86 -6.27 -1.58
N TYR A 497 11.26 -7.32 -2.12
CA TYR A 497 9.94 -7.29 -2.72
C TYR A 497 8.87 -7.68 -1.67
N SER A 498 7.60 -7.43 -2.01
CA SER A 498 6.48 -7.80 -1.15
C SER A 498 6.41 -9.31 -0.89
N HIS A 499 6.72 -10.12 -1.91
CA HIS A 499 6.59 -11.58 -1.90
C HIS A 499 7.93 -12.34 -1.76
N MET A 500 9.07 -11.66 -1.86
CA MET A 500 10.39 -12.28 -1.83
C MET A 500 11.49 -11.28 -1.49
N ASN A 501 12.66 -11.76 -1.07
CA ASN A 501 13.89 -10.97 -1.06
C ASN A 501 14.80 -11.49 -2.17
N ARG A 502 15.42 -10.58 -2.92
CA ARG A 502 16.33 -10.96 -3.99
C ARG A 502 17.70 -10.33 -3.76
N THR A 503 18.74 -11.14 -3.77
CA THR A 503 20.13 -10.68 -3.65
C THR A 503 20.79 -10.72 -5.02
N TYR A 504 21.23 -9.55 -5.47
CA TYR A 504 21.94 -9.35 -6.73
C TYR A 504 23.44 -9.42 -6.49
N HIS A 505 24.07 -10.34 -7.20
CA HIS A 505 25.50 -10.58 -7.18
C HIS A 505 26.10 -10.08 -8.49
N SER A 506 26.63 -8.86 -8.45
CA SER A 506 27.02 -8.14 -9.65
C SER A 506 28.52 -8.26 -9.92
N GLU A 507 28.87 -8.42 -11.19
CA GLU A 507 30.23 -8.34 -11.72
C GLU A 507 30.28 -7.20 -12.73
N ARG A 508 31.35 -6.40 -12.68
CA ARG A 508 31.66 -5.39 -13.70
C ARG A 508 32.60 -6.04 -14.71
N LEU A 509 32.25 -5.98 -15.99
CA LEU A 509 33.04 -6.51 -17.09
C LEU A 509 33.26 -5.39 -18.11
N VAL A 510 34.53 -5.04 -18.35
CA VAL A 510 34.91 -3.99 -19.30
C VAL A 510 35.52 -4.63 -20.53
N ILE A 511 34.95 -4.35 -21.69
CA ILE A 511 35.41 -4.81 -22.99
C ILE A 511 35.83 -3.63 -23.88
N SER A 512 36.81 -3.86 -24.75
CA SER A 512 37.28 -2.87 -25.72
C SER A 512 37.38 -3.48 -27.11
N SER A 513 36.92 -2.73 -28.10
CA SER A 513 36.95 -3.08 -29.52
C SER A 513 36.69 -1.83 -30.37
N PRO A 514 37.01 -1.82 -31.67
CA PRO A 514 36.76 -0.66 -32.54
C PRO A 514 35.29 -0.22 -32.58
N SER A 515 34.37 -1.18 -32.48
CA SER A 515 32.93 -0.97 -32.32
C SER A 515 32.37 -1.89 -31.25
N PHE A 516 31.30 -1.48 -30.57
CA PHE A 516 30.64 -2.35 -29.60
C PHE A 516 30.08 -3.61 -30.28
N PRO A 517 30.03 -4.77 -29.57
CA PRO A 517 29.50 -6.00 -30.13
C PRO A 517 28.05 -5.87 -30.59
N SER A 518 27.76 -6.42 -31.76
CA SER A 518 26.39 -6.57 -32.24
C SER A 518 25.59 -7.49 -31.32
N LEU A 519 24.32 -7.18 -31.12
CA LEU A 519 23.42 -8.01 -30.30
C LEU A 519 22.76 -9.07 -31.18
N ARG A 520 22.69 -10.30 -30.69
CA ARG A 520 21.97 -11.37 -31.38
C ARG A 520 20.50 -11.00 -31.48
N LYS A 521 19.92 -11.20 -32.66
CA LYS A 521 18.48 -11.01 -32.88
C LYS A 521 17.67 -12.02 -32.08
N ALA A 522 16.43 -11.66 -31.75
CA ALA A 522 15.50 -12.59 -31.13
C ALA A 522 15.29 -13.77 -32.10
N SER A 523 15.57 -14.98 -31.64
CA SER A 523 15.17 -16.18 -32.38
C SER A 523 13.64 -16.33 -32.24
N PRO A 524 12.89 -16.69 -33.30
CA PRO A 524 11.48 -17.06 -33.19
C PRO A 524 11.39 -18.33 -32.31
N ALA A 525 11.18 -18.14 -31.00
CA ALA A 525 11.48 -19.15 -30.01
C ALA A 525 10.48 -20.33 -30.04
N SER A 526 11.03 -21.54 -30.00
CA SER A 526 10.37 -22.65 -29.29
C SER A 526 10.08 -22.20 -27.85
N PRO A 527 8.90 -22.51 -27.28
CA PRO A 527 8.47 -21.94 -26.00
C PRO A 527 9.50 -22.19 -24.90
N ALA A 528 9.87 -21.13 -24.17
CA ALA A 528 10.78 -21.20 -23.04
C ALA A 528 10.33 -22.31 -22.09
N LYS A 529 11.24 -23.26 -21.79
CA LYS A 529 10.93 -24.31 -20.83
C LYS A 529 10.88 -23.66 -19.45
N LYS A 530 10.05 -24.22 -18.57
CA LYS A 530 9.82 -23.72 -17.20
C LYS A 530 11.09 -23.63 -16.34
N ASP A 531 12.21 -24.21 -16.81
CA ASP A 531 13.53 -24.27 -16.16
C ASP A 531 14.58 -23.31 -16.74
N ASP A 532 14.23 -22.45 -17.70
CA ASP A 532 15.19 -21.47 -18.21
C ASP A 532 15.43 -20.37 -17.16
N LEU A 533 16.51 -20.54 -16.38
CA LEU A 533 17.06 -19.59 -15.39
C LEU A 533 17.40 -18.19 -15.96
N VAL A 534 17.16 -17.97 -17.25
CA VAL A 534 17.63 -16.80 -18.00
C VAL A 534 16.57 -15.70 -18.02
N GLN A 535 16.88 -14.57 -17.39
CA GLN A 535 15.99 -13.40 -17.39
C GLN A 535 16.18 -12.53 -18.64
N SER A 536 17.42 -12.41 -19.10
CA SER A 536 17.80 -11.60 -20.25
C SER A 536 17.77 -12.41 -21.55
N LEU A 537 16.85 -12.09 -22.46
CA LEU A 537 16.68 -12.79 -23.73
C LEU A 537 17.29 -12.00 -24.90
N PRO A 538 17.83 -12.69 -25.94
CA PRO A 538 18.35 -12.03 -27.14
C PRO A 538 17.29 -11.22 -27.89
N GLY A 539 17.74 -10.21 -28.64
CA GLY A 539 16.90 -9.31 -29.43
C GLY A 539 16.13 -8.26 -28.63
N ARG A 540 16.42 -8.12 -27.34
CA ARG A 540 15.78 -7.13 -26.44
C ARG A 540 16.77 -6.18 -25.78
N GLY A 541 18.03 -6.19 -26.22
CA GLY A 541 19.09 -5.37 -25.66
C GLY A 541 19.32 -4.07 -26.44
N LYS A 542 19.92 -3.10 -25.75
CA LYS A 542 20.48 -1.88 -26.35
C LYS A 542 21.75 -1.45 -25.61
N TRP A 543 22.65 -0.81 -26.35
CA TRP A 543 23.80 -0.11 -25.78
C TRP A 543 23.40 1.33 -25.46
N VAL A 544 23.62 1.76 -24.22
CA VAL A 544 23.27 3.08 -23.71
C VAL A 544 24.54 3.79 -23.24
N ASP A 545 24.67 5.09 -23.44
CA ASP A 545 25.79 5.84 -22.88
C ASP A 545 25.77 5.79 -21.35
N ALA A 546 26.95 5.65 -20.73
CA ALA A 546 27.04 5.46 -19.28
C ALA A 546 26.38 6.59 -18.49
N ALA A 547 26.41 7.83 -19.02
CA ALA A 547 25.75 8.99 -18.43
C ALA A 547 24.21 8.88 -18.41
N ASP A 548 23.62 8.14 -19.36
CA ASP A 548 22.18 8.07 -19.56
C ASP A 548 21.51 6.89 -18.84
N VAL A 549 22.30 5.98 -18.25
CA VAL A 549 21.79 4.78 -17.56
C VAL A 549 20.81 5.13 -16.43
N GLU A 550 21.04 6.22 -15.70
CA GLU A 550 20.12 6.68 -14.63
C GLU A 550 18.81 7.24 -15.20
N GLY A 551 18.85 7.77 -16.43
CA GLY A 551 17.69 8.25 -17.18
C GLY A 551 16.81 7.10 -17.67
N GLU A 552 17.38 5.93 -17.93
CA GLU A 552 16.65 4.77 -18.42
C GLU A 552 15.56 4.25 -17.45
N ASN A 553 14.58 3.56 -18.02
CA ASN A 553 13.46 2.98 -17.27
C ASN A 553 13.88 1.66 -16.57
N VAL A 554 14.73 1.81 -15.55
CA VAL A 554 15.30 0.70 -14.77
C VAL A 554 14.62 0.55 -13.41
N GLY A 555 14.60 -0.68 -12.88
CA GLY A 555 14.07 -0.95 -11.55
C GLY A 555 15.00 -0.43 -10.43
N GLY A 556 14.44 -0.18 -9.23
CA GLY A 556 15.23 0.33 -8.10
C GLY A 556 16.37 -0.59 -7.62
N ALA A 557 16.33 -1.89 -7.92
CA ALA A 557 17.46 -2.79 -7.69
C ALA A 557 18.62 -2.55 -8.66
N VAL A 558 18.31 -2.31 -9.94
CA VAL A 558 19.28 -2.00 -11.00
C VAL A 558 19.97 -0.67 -10.69
N GLY A 559 19.20 0.35 -10.27
CA GLY A 559 19.76 1.64 -9.83
C GLY A 559 20.76 1.51 -8.67
N LYS A 560 20.49 0.64 -7.68
CA LYS A 560 21.45 0.36 -6.60
C LYS A 560 22.72 -0.35 -7.09
N VAL A 561 22.59 -1.30 -8.03
CA VAL A 561 23.75 -1.95 -8.66
C VAL A 561 24.60 -0.91 -9.42
N TRP A 562 23.94 0.02 -10.12
CA TRP A 562 24.61 1.10 -10.83
C TRP A 562 25.35 2.04 -9.86
N GLU A 563 24.72 2.41 -8.74
CA GLU A 563 25.36 3.22 -7.68
C GLU A 563 26.64 2.53 -7.13
N GLU A 564 26.59 1.22 -6.88
CA GLU A 564 27.78 0.45 -6.45
C GLU A 564 28.88 0.44 -7.52
N ARG A 565 28.55 0.39 -8.82
CA ARG A 565 29.52 0.59 -9.90
C ARG A 565 30.14 1.98 -9.85
N GLN A 566 29.33 3.03 -9.71
CA GLN A 566 29.81 4.41 -9.67
C GLN A 566 30.77 4.65 -8.49
N LEU A 567 30.50 4.03 -7.34
CA LEU A 567 31.40 4.08 -6.19
C LEU A 567 32.72 3.36 -6.45
N GLN A 568 32.67 2.16 -7.03
CA GLN A 568 33.88 1.40 -7.39
C GLN A 568 34.74 2.17 -8.40
N ALA A 569 34.15 2.77 -9.43
CA ALA A 569 34.86 3.57 -10.43
C ALA A 569 35.58 4.78 -9.82
N LYS A 570 35.01 5.38 -8.76
CA LYS A 570 35.60 6.49 -8.00
C LYS A 570 36.57 6.05 -6.90
N GLY A 571 36.79 4.75 -6.71
CA GLY A 571 37.60 4.21 -5.60
C GLY A 571 36.99 4.43 -4.21
N LEU A 572 35.69 4.70 -4.12
CA LEU A 572 34.98 4.97 -2.87
C LEU A 572 34.36 3.69 -2.29
N ALA A 573 34.39 3.58 -0.96
CA ALA A 573 33.77 2.45 -0.25
C ALA A 573 32.25 2.64 -0.09
N SER A 574 31.48 1.57 -0.29
CA SER A 574 30.02 1.58 -0.10
C SER A 574 29.61 1.67 1.37
N LYS A 575 28.59 2.51 1.66
CA LYS A 575 27.91 2.57 2.96
C LYS A 575 27.15 1.27 3.29
N ASN A 576 26.80 0.46 2.29
CA ASN A 576 26.08 -0.81 2.48
C ASN A 576 27.00 -1.97 2.92
N GLY A 577 28.30 -1.91 2.59
CA GLY A 577 29.28 -2.97 2.89
C GLY A 577 29.63 -3.13 4.37
N ALA A 578 29.42 -2.09 5.19
CA ALA A 578 29.75 -2.12 6.63
C ALA A 578 28.83 -3.06 7.44
N LYS A 579 27.59 -3.31 7.01
CA LYS A 579 26.66 -4.20 7.72
C LYS A 579 26.86 -5.70 7.44
N ALA A 580 27.47 -6.07 6.31
CA ALA A 580 27.64 -7.48 5.92
C ALA A 580 28.84 -8.16 6.59
N LYS A 581 29.90 -7.42 6.92
CA LYS A 581 31.11 -7.97 7.57
C LYS A 581 30.90 -8.47 9.01
N GLY A 582 29.81 -8.09 9.68
CA GLY A 582 29.50 -8.51 11.05
C GLY A 582 28.93 -9.93 11.20
N LYS A 583 28.55 -10.62 10.11
CA LYS A 583 27.90 -11.95 10.17
C LYS A 583 28.78 -13.13 9.75
N ALA A 584 30.01 -12.90 9.27
CA ALA A 584 30.87 -13.96 8.71
C ALA A 584 31.93 -14.53 9.68
N LYS A 585 31.93 -14.14 10.96
CA LYS A 585 32.81 -14.71 12.00
C LYS A 585 31.99 -15.25 13.18
N ALA A 586 31.29 -16.36 12.97
CA ALA A 586 30.81 -17.23 14.05
C ALA A 586 30.45 -18.59 13.44
N GLY A 587 31.41 -19.51 13.40
CA GLY A 587 31.19 -20.83 12.84
C GLY A 587 32.41 -21.72 12.92
N GLU A 588 32.87 -22.04 14.13
CA GLU A 588 33.63 -23.27 14.41
C GLU A 588 33.72 -23.49 15.93
N GLY A 589 33.32 -24.68 16.40
CA GLY A 589 33.45 -25.12 17.79
C GLY A 589 32.16 -25.68 18.40
N ALA A 590 31.82 -26.92 18.07
CA ALA A 590 30.82 -27.70 18.80
C ALA A 590 31.42 -28.27 20.10
N LYS A 591 30.72 -28.12 21.23
CA LYS A 591 30.62 -29.13 22.31
C LYS A 591 29.44 -28.85 23.24
N THR A 592 28.78 -29.94 23.59
CA THR A 592 27.55 -30.18 24.35
C THR A 592 27.45 -29.53 25.74
N ALA A 593 26.30 -28.89 26.04
CA ALA A 593 25.73 -28.80 27.39
C ALA A 593 24.21 -28.51 27.34
N LYS A 594 23.46 -29.16 28.24
CA LYS A 594 21.99 -29.14 28.44
C LYS A 594 21.37 -27.73 28.35
N VAL A 595 20.26 -27.62 27.62
CA VAL A 595 19.39 -26.42 27.59
C VAL A 595 18.22 -26.61 28.55
N GLU A 596 18.32 -25.99 29.73
CA GLU A 596 17.15 -25.53 30.48
C GLU A 596 16.66 -24.22 29.85
N LYS A 597 15.37 -24.18 29.47
CA LYS A 597 14.71 -22.96 28.99
C LYS A 597 14.51 -21.99 30.16
N ARG A 598 15.37 -20.98 30.26
CA ARG A 598 15.07 -19.72 30.96
C ARG A 598 14.81 -18.62 29.93
N GLN A 599 13.60 -18.07 29.98
CA GLN A 599 13.22 -16.80 29.35
C GLN A 599 14.19 -15.71 29.81
N GLY A 600 14.95 -15.15 28.87
CA GLY A 600 15.81 -13.99 29.07
C GLY A 600 15.18 -12.77 28.39
N SER A 601 14.75 -11.82 29.21
CA SER A 601 14.27 -10.48 28.88
C SER A 601 15.23 -9.74 27.93
N LEU A 602 14.67 -9.12 26.88
CA LEU A 602 15.34 -8.14 26.02
C LEU A 602 15.49 -6.81 26.77
N ALA A 603 16.45 -6.75 27.69
CA ALA A 603 16.99 -5.51 28.23
C ALA A 603 18.49 -5.48 27.92
N GLY A 604 18.90 -4.63 26.97
CA GLY A 604 20.32 -4.47 26.65
C GLY A 604 20.58 -3.73 25.35
N PHE A 605 20.29 -2.43 25.32
CA PHE A 605 21.04 -1.35 24.63
C PHE A 605 20.32 -0.03 24.94
N PHE A 606 20.32 0.38 26.22
CA PHE A 606 19.92 1.73 26.59
C PHE A 606 21.14 2.64 26.48
N VAL A 607 21.16 3.49 25.44
CA VAL A 607 21.97 4.71 25.42
C VAL A 607 21.31 5.66 26.41
N LYS A 608 21.99 5.97 27.53
CA LYS A 608 21.49 6.96 28.47
C LYS A 608 21.76 8.36 27.89
N LYS A 609 20.76 8.94 27.25
CA LYS A 609 20.77 10.33 26.77
C LYS A 609 20.34 11.23 27.93
N GLU A 610 21.26 11.94 28.54
CA GLU A 610 20.92 13.03 29.47
C GLU A 610 20.88 14.34 28.68
N GLU A 611 19.68 14.90 28.53
CA GLU A 611 19.47 16.22 27.92
C GLU A 611 19.35 17.25 29.04
N LYS A 612 20.19 18.29 29.01
CA LYS A 612 20.10 19.43 29.92
C LYS A 612 19.74 20.66 29.10
N ARG A 613 18.55 21.23 29.35
CA ARG A 613 18.05 22.42 28.66
C ARG A 613 18.34 23.64 29.52
N VAL A 614 19.19 24.54 29.03
CA VAL A 614 19.47 25.82 29.68
C VAL A 614 18.81 26.92 28.86
N LYS A 615 17.90 27.67 29.49
CA LYS A 615 17.28 28.87 28.90
C LYS A 615 17.95 30.08 29.51
N GLU A 616 18.59 30.89 28.67
CA GLU A 616 19.16 32.16 29.08
C GLU A 616 18.35 33.27 28.39
N THR A 617 17.84 34.21 29.17
CA THR A 617 17.03 35.34 28.67
C THR A 617 17.90 36.59 28.80
N VAL A 618 18.19 37.25 27.69
CA VAL A 618 18.93 38.51 27.68
C VAL A 618 17.96 39.61 27.26
N GLU A 619 17.66 40.52 28.17
CA GLU A 619 16.96 41.77 27.86
C GLU A 619 17.98 42.79 27.34
N VAL A 620 17.75 43.30 26.13
CA VAL A 620 18.48 44.45 25.59
C VAL A 620 17.41 45.46 25.16
N ASP A 621 17.52 46.67 25.70
CA ASP A 621 16.66 47.83 25.57
C ASP A 621 15.49 47.75 24.56
N ASP A 622 14.29 47.77 25.15
CA ASP A 622 12.97 48.15 24.64
C ASP A 622 12.42 47.66 23.30
N GLU A 623 13.04 46.73 22.54
CA GLU A 623 12.31 46.14 21.40
C GLU A 623 12.69 44.73 20.90
N LEU A 624 13.50 43.94 21.61
CA LEU A 624 13.79 42.55 21.19
C LEU A 624 14.07 41.59 22.36
N ILE A 625 13.21 40.58 22.57
CA ILE A 625 13.51 39.44 23.45
C ILE A 625 14.22 38.38 22.61
N VAL A 626 15.52 38.20 22.83
CA VAL A 626 16.30 37.09 22.25
C VAL A 626 16.30 35.94 23.26
N VAL A 627 15.69 34.81 22.89
CA VAL A 627 15.80 33.56 23.65
C VAL A 627 16.83 32.67 22.95
N GLU A 628 18.02 32.55 23.53
CA GLU A 628 18.99 31.53 23.11
C GLU A 628 18.68 30.20 23.82
N GLU A 629 18.35 29.17 23.06
CA GLU A 629 18.34 27.79 23.55
C GLU A 629 19.64 27.09 23.17
N LYS A 630 20.51 26.83 24.17
CA LYS A 630 21.70 25.98 23.99
C LYS A 630 21.33 24.52 24.28
N HIS A 631 21.57 23.66 23.29
CA HIS A 631 21.44 22.21 23.42
C HIS A 631 22.82 21.59 23.60
N GLU A 632 23.09 20.99 24.77
CA GLU A 632 24.31 20.22 25.01
C GLU A 632 23.95 18.73 25.05
N VAL A 633 24.51 17.93 24.15
CA VAL A 633 24.28 16.48 24.08
C VAL A 633 25.59 15.77 24.41
N LYS A 634 25.67 15.14 25.59
CA LYS A 634 26.80 14.26 25.95
C LYS A 634 26.44 12.81 25.68
N VAL A 635 27.18 12.16 24.79
CA VAL A 635 27.05 10.73 24.49
C VAL A 635 28.21 9.99 25.13
N GLY A 636 27.93 9.20 26.18
CA GLY A 636 28.92 8.34 26.81
C GLY A 636 28.71 6.88 26.42
N THR A 637 29.76 6.21 25.93
CA THR A 637 29.80 4.74 25.78
C THR A 637 30.52 4.13 26.98
N ASN A 638 29.96 3.08 27.58
CA ASN A 638 30.63 2.36 28.66
C ASN A 638 31.86 1.63 28.10
N GLY A 639 33.05 2.08 28.52
CA GLY A 639 34.34 1.47 28.21
C GLY A 639 35.11 2.19 27.11
N GLY A 640 35.95 3.16 27.49
CA GLY A 640 36.90 3.87 26.61
C GLY A 640 36.62 5.38 26.50
N LYS A 641 37.69 6.19 26.54
CA LYS A 641 37.70 7.66 26.64
C LYS A 641 36.60 8.36 25.81
N ALA A 642 35.82 9.21 26.46
CA ALA A 642 34.78 10.02 25.84
C ALA A 642 35.37 11.20 25.05
N GLU A 643 35.09 11.30 23.75
CA GLU A 643 35.22 12.54 22.98
C GLU A 643 33.87 13.27 22.98
N ALA A 644 33.86 14.51 23.44
CA ALA A 644 32.69 15.36 23.43
C ALA A 644 32.52 15.99 22.03
N VAL A 645 31.48 15.61 21.30
CA VAL A 645 31.04 16.33 20.10
C VAL A 645 30.01 17.36 20.53
N VAL A 646 30.36 18.64 20.46
CA VAL A 646 29.43 19.76 20.73
C VAL A 646 28.86 20.23 19.40
N GLU A 647 27.58 19.97 19.16
CA GLU A 647 26.84 20.52 18.02
C GLU A 647 26.01 21.71 18.50
N GLN A 648 26.39 22.93 18.12
CA GLN A 648 25.65 24.15 18.46
C GLN A 648 24.62 24.46 17.37
N GLN A 649 23.33 24.51 17.75
CA GLN A 649 22.26 25.08 16.93
C GLN A 649 21.61 26.23 17.69
N SER A 650 21.58 27.42 17.09
CA SER A 650 20.82 28.58 17.58
C SER A 650 19.57 28.80 16.72
N LYS A 651 18.45 29.14 17.36
CA LYS A 651 17.20 29.54 16.70
C LYS A 651 16.73 30.88 17.27
N ILE A 652 16.48 31.85 16.40
CA ILE A 652 16.01 33.19 16.76
C ILE A 652 14.51 33.28 16.45
N TYR A 653 13.69 33.72 17.41
CA TYR A 653 12.26 33.95 17.22
C TYR A 653 11.94 35.45 17.32
N LYS A 654 11.27 36.02 16.31
CA LYS A 654 10.68 37.37 16.36
C LYS A 654 9.18 37.26 16.68
N LYS A 655 8.71 37.96 17.72
CA LYS A 655 7.28 38.04 18.07
C LYS A 655 6.63 39.16 17.25
N ARG A 656 5.63 38.84 16.41
CA ARG A 656 4.83 39.83 15.67
C ARG A 656 3.67 40.29 16.57
N ARG A 657 3.55 41.59 16.83
CA ARG A 657 2.44 42.19 17.60
C ARG A 657 1.14 42.04 16.77
N ILE A 658 0.12 41.39 17.33
CA ILE A 658 -1.26 41.47 16.86
C ILE A 658 -1.91 42.62 17.64
N ALA A 659 -2.41 43.63 16.95
CA ALA A 659 -3.11 44.76 17.59
C ALA A 659 -4.48 44.30 18.13
N PRO A 660 -4.93 44.79 19.29
CA PRO A 660 -6.28 44.54 19.78
C PRO A 660 -7.30 45.37 18.97
N ALA A 661 -8.45 44.76 18.70
CA ALA A 661 -9.62 45.45 18.16
C ALA A 661 -10.13 46.45 19.21
N SER A 662 -10.38 47.69 18.77
CA SER A 662 -11.03 48.76 19.52
C SER A 662 -12.55 48.60 19.45
N ASP A 663 -13.18 48.50 20.61
CA ASP A 663 -14.60 48.82 20.82
C ASP A 663 -14.71 50.28 21.33
N ASP A 664 -15.86 50.92 21.04
CA ASP A 664 -16.39 52.24 21.46
C ASP A 664 -15.86 53.47 20.65
N GLU A 665 -16.66 54.41 20.11
CA GLU A 665 -17.97 54.97 20.49
C GLU A 665 -18.83 55.48 19.28
N ASP A 666 -20.16 55.37 19.46
CA ASP A 666 -21.27 56.32 19.20
C ASP A 666 -21.58 56.93 17.81
N GLU A 667 -22.72 56.52 17.24
CA GLU A 667 -23.94 57.35 17.03
C GLU A 667 -25.21 56.51 16.84
#